data_AF-A0A9E2VGQ6-F1
#
_entry.id   AF-A0A9E2VGQ6-F1
#
_cell.length_a   1.000
_cell.length_b   1.000
_cell.length_c   1.000
_cell.angle_alpha   90.00
_cell.angle_beta   90.00
_cell.angle_gamma   90.00
#
_symmetry.space_group_name_H-M   'P 1'
#
loop_
_entity.id
_entity.type
_entity.pdbx_description
1 polymer ?
#
loop_
_entity_poly.entity_id
_entity_poly.type
_entity_poly.pdbx_seq_one_letter_code
_entity_poly.pdbx_strand_id
1 'polypeptide(L)'
;MTWNRSFVGVIACAVLLCLGAASIFSGTSAWAARGWTADNGNGTYSNPLFYEEFEDPDVIRVGTDYYLAGTTMHMNPALIVLHSKDLVNWELASYCMDRLDFGSAFRLEGGNIYGRGIWAPCIRYHDGTFYIFSNVNGVGCQVFRSKSPRGPWTRNQLPGMHDLSVLFDDDGRIYAIYGAGRPTIVELNKDLTEIVSGSSRPMTARGLGEGHHLYKIQGKYFDVSAIPGAHTDQVVARADAIDGPWQVERMVQSECLGVPTQNGLRGGRGRNPTFTIMHSDPNSGGGLTLHQGGIVDTPSGEWWSIIMQDHGSIGRLVALVPITWENNFPIIGLPGNLRKAPNTWLKPNTGHTQRPRPLFARDDNFDSPKLNPVWQWNHVPDDSKWSLTEKPGVLRLHSLPAPDFWTARNSLTQRPIGPECIATVQIDASGLEVGDTAGLALLSAPYAWIGLVKTDEGLILRQIDQTSSRTNDVPASALHAWLRVACNFDTERAVFSSSTDGKQFSPLGEPFTMAFQLITFQGARLALFNYNAAGNPGGYADFDNFTVIEPRARGIERTIPAGQTIALVSSADGSVLAADLQHQSLFNVTPESSTARGRNACFRVLDLGRGRVALRAADGRLVSAGPDGVSLKRVSGRKPGVAESFQWINLMRGDVMLMSLSNHRYLATEPDHPGAVTASATGPRPDRKGGACFKWRAVE
;
A
#
# COMPACT_ATOMS: atom_id res chain seq x y z
N MET A 1 17.63 -42.96 69.95
CA MET A 1 17.24 -44.14 69.17
C MET A 1 17.06 -43.67 67.73
N THR A 2 18.08 -43.74 66.87
CA THR A 2 18.39 -44.90 65.97
C THR A 2 17.15 -45.25 65.13
N TRP A 3 17.05 -45.11 63.81
CA TRP A 3 17.92 -45.40 62.65
C TRP A 3 17.41 -44.54 61.46
N ASN A 4 18.17 -43.85 60.60
CA ASN A 4 19.34 -44.13 59.73
C ASN A 4 19.02 -44.82 58.38
N ARG A 5 19.73 -44.34 57.34
CA ARG A 5 20.04 -44.87 55.98
C ARG A 5 19.36 -44.14 54.81
N SER A 6 20.03 -43.62 53.76
CA SER A 6 21.44 -43.51 53.32
C SER A 6 21.45 -42.48 52.18
N PHE A 7 22.25 -41.41 52.14
CA PHE A 7 23.64 -41.27 51.64
C PHE A 7 24.02 -42.01 50.35
N VAL A 8 24.35 -41.25 49.28
CA VAL A 8 25.59 -41.17 48.45
C VAL A 8 25.32 -40.09 47.37
N GLY A 9 26.10 -39.06 47.02
CA GLY A 9 27.38 -38.42 47.38
C GLY A 9 27.41 -37.06 46.60
N VAL A 10 27.86 -35.90 47.13
CA VAL A 10 29.27 -35.41 47.25
C VAL A 10 29.91 -35.25 45.84
N ILE A 11 30.42 -34.12 45.32
CA ILE A 11 30.85 -32.79 45.83
C ILE A 11 31.12 -31.85 44.63
N ALA A 12 30.89 -30.54 44.81
CA ALA A 12 31.55 -29.33 44.23
C ALA A 12 31.72 -29.18 42.69
N CYS A 13 31.84 -28.00 42.09
CA CYS A 13 32.05 -26.63 42.55
C CYS A 13 31.57 -25.69 41.42
N ALA A 14 31.26 -24.45 41.78
CA ALA A 14 30.80 -23.39 40.90
C ALA A 14 31.80 -23.00 39.80
N VAL A 15 31.29 -22.71 38.61
CA VAL A 15 31.90 -21.77 37.65
C VAL A 15 30.76 -20.96 37.00
N LEU A 16 30.92 -19.63 37.03
CA LEU A 16 30.10 -18.66 36.32
C LEU A 16 29.96 -19.03 34.82
N LEU A 17 28.74 -18.99 34.30
CA LEU A 17 28.47 -18.82 32.88
C LEU A 17 27.40 -17.75 32.67
N CYS A 18 27.87 -16.50 32.62
CA CYS A 18 27.32 -15.53 31.68
C CYS A 18 27.56 -16.09 30.28
N LEU A 19 26.49 -16.40 29.54
CA LEU A 19 26.34 -16.35 28.07
C LEU A 19 25.20 -17.29 27.66
N GLY A 20 24.14 -16.71 27.12
CA GLY A 20 23.03 -17.48 26.58
C GLY A 20 21.79 -16.65 26.24
N ALA A 21 21.95 -15.44 25.71
CA ALA A 21 20.86 -14.79 24.97
C ALA A 21 20.68 -15.58 23.66
N ALA A 22 19.94 -16.67 23.72
CA ALA A 22 19.57 -17.47 22.57
C ALA A 22 18.50 -16.72 21.75
N SER A 23 18.96 -16.05 20.71
CA SER A 23 18.36 -16.03 19.36
C SER A 23 16.85 -16.30 19.26
N ILE A 24 16.00 -15.34 19.64
CA ILE A 24 14.59 -15.33 19.22
C ILE A 24 14.46 -14.41 18.02
N PHE A 25 14.87 -14.85 16.82
CA PHE A 25 14.34 -14.28 15.59
C PHE A 25 14.47 -15.28 14.43
N SER A 26 13.46 -15.23 13.55
CA SER A 26 13.36 -15.84 12.22
C SER A 26 12.70 -17.23 12.13
N GLY A 27 11.39 -17.24 12.30
CA GLY A 27 10.51 -18.18 11.59
C GLY A 27 9.32 -17.43 11.00
N THR A 28 9.39 -17.04 9.73
CA THR A 28 8.21 -16.56 8.99
C THR A 28 7.18 -17.71 8.97
N SER A 29 5.90 -17.43 9.20
CA SER A 29 4.87 -18.46 9.02
C SER A 29 4.85 -18.90 7.57
N ALA A 30 4.44 -20.14 7.30
CA ALA A 30 4.13 -20.60 5.94
C ALA A 30 3.14 -19.66 5.23
N TRP A 31 2.24 -19.01 5.99
CA TRP A 31 1.33 -17.99 5.50
C TRP A 31 2.03 -16.66 5.15
N ALA A 32 2.92 -16.14 6.00
CA ALA A 32 3.70 -14.94 5.72
C ALA A 32 4.76 -15.12 4.63
N ALA A 33 5.12 -16.37 4.31
CA ALA A 33 5.98 -16.69 3.18
C ALA A 33 5.24 -16.64 1.83
N ARG A 34 3.89 -16.71 1.85
CA ARG A 34 3.05 -16.79 0.63
C ARG A 34 2.37 -15.46 0.25
N GLY A 35 2.23 -14.52 1.18
CA GLY A 35 1.61 -13.21 0.94
C GLY A 35 2.50 -12.04 1.27
N TRP A 36 2.18 -10.87 0.71
CA TRP A 36 2.91 -9.62 0.92
C TRP A 36 2.96 -9.25 2.40
N THR A 37 4.16 -8.90 2.86
CA THR A 37 4.35 -8.17 4.12
C THR A 37 5.38 -7.06 3.91
N ALA A 38 5.16 -5.87 4.46
CA ALA A 38 6.17 -4.81 4.43
C ALA A 38 7.40 -5.14 5.29
N ASP A 39 7.22 -5.89 6.38
CA ASP A 39 8.29 -6.32 7.28
C ASP A 39 9.27 -7.28 6.59
N ASN A 40 10.56 -6.94 6.62
CA ASN A 40 11.63 -7.71 6.00
C ASN A 40 12.19 -8.82 6.92
N GLY A 41 11.76 -8.89 8.18
CA GLY A 41 12.16 -9.92 9.15
C GLY A 41 13.56 -9.73 9.75
N ASN A 42 14.24 -8.62 9.43
CA ASN A 42 15.60 -8.31 9.89
C ASN A 42 15.68 -6.98 10.68
N GLY A 43 14.53 -6.50 11.18
CA GLY A 43 14.42 -5.20 11.88
C GLY A 43 14.24 -4.01 10.94
N THR A 44 14.04 -4.26 9.64
CA THR A 44 13.65 -3.26 8.64
C THR A 44 12.27 -3.56 8.05
N TYR A 45 11.68 -2.57 7.39
CA TYR A 45 10.51 -2.74 6.52
C TYR A 45 10.72 -2.02 5.19
N SER A 46 9.95 -2.39 4.18
CA SER A 46 9.94 -1.72 2.88
C SER A 46 8.53 -1.23 2.54
N ASN A 47 8.44 -0.01 2.01
CA ASN A 47 7.20 0.52 1.45
C ASN A 47 6.84 -0.19 0.13
N PRO A 48 5.54 -0.27 -0.20
CA PRO A 48 4.39 0.19 0.61
C PRO A 48 4.06 -0.76 1.78
N LEU A 49 3.39 -0.24 2.83
CA LEU A 49 2.87 -1.03 3.95
C LEU A 49 1.90 -2.12 3.46
N PHE A 50 1.00 -1.73 2.56
CA PHE A 50 0.06 -2.60 1.87
C PHE A 50 0.31 -2.47 0.37
N TYR A 51 0.56 -3.60 -0.32
CA TYR A 51 0.61 -3.59 -1.78
C TYR A 51 -0.77 -3.79 -2.40
N GLU A 52 -1.79 -3.21 -1.79
CA GLU A 52 -3.17 -3.15 -2.27
C GLU A 52 -3.73 -1.77 -1.91
N GLU A 53 -4.82 -1.38 -2.57
CA GLU A 53 -5.50 -0.12 -2.30
C GLU A 53 -5.82 0.07 -0.80
N PHE A 54 -5.29 1.15 -0.22
CA PHE A 54 -5.76 1.69 1.04
C PHE A 54 -5.63 3.21 0.98
N GLU A 55 -6.76 3.90 0.96
CA GLU A 55 -6.79 5.30 0.56
C GLU A 55 -7.18 6.22 1.72
N ASP A 56 -6.70 7.46 1.63
CA ASP A 56 -6.94 8.54 2.59
C ASP A 56 -6.63 8.13 4.05
N PRO A 57 -5.41 7.65 4.35
CA PRO A 57 -5.10 7.06 5.65
C PRO A 57 -5.07 8.09 6.79
N ASP A 58 -5.86 7.93 7.84
CA ASP A 58 -5.73 8.70 9.09
C ASP A 58 -5.36 7.81 10.27
N VAL A 59 -4.32 8.21 11.00
CA VAL A 59 -3.67 7.39 12.04
C VAL A 59 -3.73 8.07 13.40
N ILE A 60 -3.98 7.28 14.44
CA ILE A 60 -3.81 7.69 15.84
C ILE A 60 -3.07 6.62 16.65
N ARG A 61 -2.51 7.05 17.78
CA ARG A 61 -2.00 6.18 18.84
C ARG A 61 -2.87 6.31 20.09
N VAL A 62 -3.24 5.19 20.71
CA VAL A 62 -3.88 5.15 22.03
C VAL A 62 -3.04 4.24 22.93
N GLY A 63 -2.35 4.83 23.90
CA GLY A 63 -1.37 4.10 24.70
C GLY A 63 -0.23 3.56 23.83
N THR A 64 -0.11 2.24 23.74
CA THR A 64 0.91 1.52 22.96
C THR A 64 0.42 1.02 21.60
N ASP A 65 -0.85 1.28 21.27
CA ASP A 65 -1.53 0.69 20.13
C ASP A 65 -1.86 1.78 19.11
N TYR A 66 -1.82 1.40 17.83
CA TYR A 66 -2.02 2.28 16.69
C TYR A 66 -3.26 1.85 15.93
N TYR A 67 -4.02 2.83 15.44
CA TYR A 67 -5.24 2.61 14.67
C TYR A 67 -5.21 3.45 13.41
N LEU A 68 -5.66 2.85 12.32
CA LEU A 68 -5.65 3.46 10.99
C LEU A 68 -7.04 3.33 10.37
N ALA A 69 -7.66 4.45 10.01
CA ALA A 69 -8.91 4.48 9.26
C ALA A 69 -8.62 4.74 7.78
N GLY A 70 -9.43 4.14 6.89
CA GLY A 70 -9.30 4.31 5.44
C GLY A 70 -10.63 4.40 4.71
N THR A 71 -10.58 5.06 3.55
CA THR A 71 -11.69 5.24 2.62
C THR A 71 -12.15 3.90 2.02
N THR A 72 -13.45 3.77 1.75
CA THR A 72 -14.02 2.62 1.03
C THR A 72 -14.99 3.00 -0.07
N MET A 73 -15.19 4.30 -0.34
CA MET A 73 -16.09 4.79 -1.38
C MET A 73 -17.49 4.12 -1.28
N HIS A 74 -17.95 3.48 -2.34
CA HIS A 74 -19.26 2.85 -2.51
C HIS A 74 -19.29 1.38 -2.06
N MET A 75 -18.23 0.90 -1.43
CA MET A 75 -18.06 -0.52 -1.09
C MET A 75 -18.68 -0.87 0.26
N ASN A 76 -19.19 -2.10 0.38
CA ASN A 76 -19.86 -2.60 1.59
C ASN A 76 -19.27 -3.96 2.02
N PRO A 77 -18.83 -4.16 3.26
CA PRO A 77 -18.91 -3.25 4.40
C PRO A 77 -18.02 -2.00 4.21
N ALA A 78 -18.41 -0.91 4.86
CA ALA A 78 -17.87 0.43 4.65
C ALA A 78 -17.00 0.90 5.83
N LEU A 79 -16.02 1.75 5.52
CA LEU A 79 -15.04 2.37 6.42
C LEU A 79 -14.22 1.34 7.20
N ILE A 80 -13.01 1.07 6.70
CA ILE A 80 -12.09 0.11 7.28
C ILE A 80 -11.31 0.74 8.44
N VAL A 81 -11.14 -0.03 9.53
CA VAL A 81 -10.26 0.32 10.66
C VAL A 81 -9.26 -0.81 10.87
N LEU A 82 -7.97 -0.46 10.88
CA LEU A 82 -6.87 -1.37 11.15
C LEU A 82 -6.25 -1.10 12.52
N HIS A 83 -5.57 -2.10 13.07
CA HIS A 83 -4.84 -2.05 14.32
C HIS A 83 -3.40 -2.55 14.16
N SER A 84 -2.46 -1.91 14.84
CA SER A 84 -1.05 -2.31 14.93
C SER A 84 -0.46 -1.95 16.30
N LYS A 85 0.66 -2.57 16.65
CA LYS A 85 1.54 -2.22 17.77
C LYS A 85 2.92 -1.74 17.32
N ASP A 86 3.25 -1.89 16.05
CA ASP A 86 4.58 -1.53 15.52
C ASP A 86 4.56 -0.66 14.25
N LEU A 87 3.38 -0.17 13.85
CA LEU A 87 3.11 0.66 12.65
C LEU A 87 3.41 -0.02 11.30
N VAL A 88 3.97 -1.23 11.29
CA VAL A 88 4.37 -1.94 10.08
C VAL A 88 3.43 -3.12 9.81
N ASN A 89 3.09 -3.87 10.86
CA ASN A 89 2.26 -5.06 10.77
C ASN A 89 0.86 -4.72 11.25
N TRP A 90 -0.11 -4.76 10.33
CA TRP A 90 -1.48 -4.34 10.60
C TRP A 90 -2.46 -5.50 10.47
N GLU A 91 -3.59 -5.33 11.15
CA GLU A 91 -4.69 -6.28 11.21
C GLU A 91 -6.02 -5.54 11.07
N LEU A 92 -7.02 -6.19 10.47
CA LEU A 92 -8.37 -5.67 10.54
C LEU A 92 -8.84 -5.58 12.01
N ALA A 93 -9.23 -4.38 12.43
CA ALA A 93 -9.92 -4.15 13.68
C ALA A 93 -11.44 -4.30 13.49
N SER A 94 -12.01 -3.57 12.54
CA SER A 94 -13.41 -3.67 12.12
C SER A 94 -13.66 -2.94 10.79
N TYR A 95 -14.85 -3.16 10.24
CA TYR A 95 -15.52 -2.16 9.42
C TYR A 95 -16.54 -1.42 10.30
N CYS A 96 -16.76 -0.13 10.05
CA CYS A 96 -17.69 0.64 10.89
C CYS A 96 -19.15 0.36 10.57
N MET A 97 -19.44 -0.17 9.38
CA MET A 97 -20.81 -0.38 8.94
C MET A 97 -20.92 -1.46 7.88
N ASP A 98 -21.89 -2.36 8.02
CA ASP A 98 -22.10 -3.41 7.02
C ASP A 98 -22.77 -2.87 5.74
N ARG A 99 -23.64 -1.85 5.86
CA ARG A 99 -24.48 -1.33 4.78
C ARG A 99 -24.56 0.20 4.77
N LEU A 100 -23.95 0.82 3.77
CA LEU A 100 -24.07 2.22 3.41
C LEU A 100 -25.28 2.43 2.49
N ASP A 101 -26.49 2.36 3.04
CA ASP A 101 -27.73 2.57 2.26
C ASP A 101 -28.41 3.91 2.61
N PHE A 102 -28.36 4.84 1.66
CA PHE A 102 -29.08 6.12 1.72
C PHE A 102 -30.06 6.30 0.55
N GLY A 103 -30.38 5.24 -0.19
CA GLY A 103 -31.33 5.30 -1.30
C GLY A 103 -30.93 4.49 -2.53
N SER A 104 -31.75 4.61 -3.59
CA SER A 104 -31.69 3.75 -4.77
C SER A 104 -30.30 3.71 -5.44
N ALA A 105 -29.64 4.85 -5.60
CA ALA A 105 -28.31 4.90 -6.21
C ALA A 105 -27.23 4.15 -5.40
N PHE A 106 -27.38 4.03 -4.08
CA PHE A 106 -26.48 3.23 -3.23
C PHE A 106 -26.69 1.73 -3.41
N ARG A 107 -27.84 1.31 -3.94
CA ARG A 107 -28.20 -0.09 -4.26
C ARG A 107 -28.05 -0.41 -5.76
N LEU A 108 -27.46 0.48 -6.56
CA LEU A 108 -27.43 0.41 -8.03
C LEU A 108 -28.82 0.37 -8.69
N GLU A 109 -29.82 1.01 -8.09
CA GLU A 109 -31.19 1.07 -8.60
C GLU A 109 -31.41 2.41 -9.33
N GLY A 110 -31.50 2.37 -10.66
CA GLY A 110 -31.75 3.56 -11.50
C GLY A 110 -30.60 4.58 -11.54
N GLY A 111 -29.42 4.23 -11.01
CA GLY A 111 -28.24 5.08 -10.92
C GLY A 111 -27.14 4.43 -10.08
N ASN A 112 -26.03 5.14 -9.87
CA ASN A 112 -24.90 4.67 -9.06
C ASN A 112 -24.29 5.81 -8.23
N ILE A 113 -23.41 5.43 -7.31
CA ILE A 113 -22.58 6.34 -6.52
C ILE A 113 -21.08 6.03 -6.68
N TYR A 114 -20.64 5.58 -7.86
CA TYR A 114 -19.22 5.42 -8.13
C TYR A 114 -18.48 6.73 -7.88
N GLY A 115 -17.31 6.65 -7.22
CA GLY A 115 -16.50 7.82 -6.84
C GLY A 115 -17.13 8.64 -5.71
N ARG A 116 -18.13 8.09 -5.02
CA ARG A 116 -18.81 8.68 -3.85
C ARG A 116 -18.93 7.60 -2.76
N GLY A 117 -19.68 7.90 -1.71
CA GLY A 117 -19.76 7.06 -0.51
C GLY A 117 -18.81 7.57 0.57
N ILE A 118 -18.17 6.68 1.34
CA ILE A 118 -17.20 7.03 2.40
C ILE A 118 -15.95 7.62 1.77
N TRP A 119 -15.70 8.91 1.99
CA TRP A 119 -14.46 9.62 1.64
C TRP A 119 -13.54 9.79 2.86
N ALA A 120 -12.44 10.53 2.70
CA ALA A 120 -11.36 10.72 3.66
C ALA A 120 -11.83 10.73 5.14
N PRO A 121 -11.51 9.68 5.92
CA PRO A 121 -11.90 9.60 7.32
C PRO A 121 -10.94 10.37 8.23
N CYS A 122 -11.45 10.83 9.36
CA CYS A 122 -10.70 11.36 10.50
C CYS A 122 -11.01 10.53 11.75
N ILE A 123 -10.04 9.76 12.25
CA ILE A 123 -10.16 8.94 13.46
C ILE A 123 -9.57 9.68 14.67
N ARG A 124 -10.29 9.72 15.78
CA ARG A 124 -9.85 10.34 17.04
C ARG A 124 -10.22 9.46 18.23
N TYR A 125 -9.45 9.59 19.31
CA TYR A 125 -9.78 8.98 20.58
C TYR A 125 -9.90 10.06 21.65
N HIS A 126 -11.05 10.14 22.30
CA HIS A 126 -11.32 11.13 23.33
C HIS A 126 -12.22 10.52 24.41
N ASP A 127 -11.84 10.71 25.67
CA ASP A 127 -12.58 10.26 26.85
C ASP A 127 -13.12 8.82 26.75
N GLY A 128 -12.21 7.86 26.57
CA GLY A 128 -12.57 6.44 26.52
C GLY A 128 -13.24 5.99 25.22
N THR A 129 -13.37 6.86 24.20
CA THR A 129 -14.22 6.62 23.02
C THR A 129 -13.44 6.88 21.72
N PHE A 130 -13.55 5.95 20.79
CA PHE A 130 -13.13 6.15 19.40
C PHE A 130 -14.23 6.88 18.62
N TYR A 131 -13.83 7.89 17.88
CA TYR A 131 -14.67 8.63 16.94
C TYR A 131 -14.06 8.51 15.55
N ILE A 132 -14.90 8.33 14.53
CA ILE A 132 -14.48 8.46 13.13
C ILE A 132 -15.46 9.37 12.41
N PHE A 133 -14.94 10.41 11.77
CA PHE A 133 -15.70 11.35 10.96
C PHE A 133 -15.39 11.08 9.49
N SER A 134 -16.39 10.99 8.63
CA SER A 134 -16.17 10.86 7.19
C SER A 134 -17.31 11.48 6.41
N ASN A 135 -17.00 12.25 5.37
CA ASN A 135 -18.02 12.81 4.51
C ASN A 135 -18.58 11.77 3.56
N VAL A 136 -19.90 11.70 3.45
CA VAL A 136 -20.59 10.96 2.39
C VAL A 136 -21.14 11.97 1.38
N ASN A 137 -20.54 12.00 0.20
CA ASN A 137 -20.88 12.99 -0.83
C ASN A 137 -22.37 12.96 -1.20
N GLY A 138 -23.03 14.11 -1.07
CA GLY A 138 -24.48 14.27 -1.29
C GLY A 138 -25.36 13.87 -0.10
N VAL A 139 -24.78 13.40 1.01
CA VAL A 139 -25.50 13.03 2.24
C VAL A 139 -25.08 13.93 3.41
N GLY A 140 -23.79 14.00 3.73
CA GLY A 140 -23.25 14.77 4.85
C GLY A 140 -22.15 14.04 5.60
N CYS A 141 -21.57 14.68 6.62
CA CYS A 141 -20.54 14.07 7.46
C CYS A 141 -21.17 13.05 8.42
N GLN A 142 -20.69 11.81 8.37
CA GLN A 142 -21.09 10.74 9.27
C GLN A 142 -20.12 10.69 10.45
N VAL A 143 -20.66 10.59 11.67
CA VAL A 143 -19.88 10.47 12.91
C VAL A 143 -20.12 9.10 13.50
N PHE A 144 -19.12 8.22 13.42
CA PHE A 144 -19.10 6.91 14.03
C PHE A 144 -18.49 7.00 15.43
N ARG A 145 -19.04 6.30 16.41
CA ARG A 145 -18.50 6.25 17.77
C ARG A 145 -18.60 4.87 18.40
N SER A 146 -17.55 4.46 19.11
CA SER A 146 -17.46 3.17 19.82
C SER A 146 -16.48 3.23 20.99
N LYS A 147 -16.72 2.45 22.06
CA LYS A 147 -15.75 2.25 23.16
C LYS A 147 -14.61 1.29 22.78
N SER A 148 -14.74 0.60 21.65
CA SER A 148 -13.77 -0.35 21.13
C SER A 148 -13.52 -0.09 19.64
N PRO A 149 -12.27 -0.16 19.16
CA PRO A 149 -11.96 -0.03 17.73
C PRO A 149 -12.51 -1.21 16.90
N ARG A 150 -13.06 -2.23 17.57
CA ARG A 150 -13.74 -3.38 16.95
C ARG A 150 -15.27 -3.22 16.89
N GLY A 151 -15.79 -2.07 17.30
CA GLY A 151 -17.23 -1.83 17.41
C GLY A 151 -17.87 -2.47 18.66
N PRO A 152 -19.21 -2.56 18.70
CA PRO A 152 -20.13 -2.06 17.69
C PRO A 152 -20.07 -0.53 17.57
N TRP A 153 -20.26 -0.03 16.35
CA TRP A 153 -20.25 1.40 16.07
C TRP A 153 -21.67 1.95 16.07
N THR A 154 -21.88 3.09 16.73
CA THR A 154 -23.11 3.88 16.59
C THR A 154 -22.83 5.10 15.71
N ARG A 155 -23.86 5.67 15.07
CA ARG A 155 -23.68 6.78 14.14
C ARG A 155 -24.75 7.86 14.26
N ASN A 156 -24.38 9.07 13.85
CA ASN A 156 -25.29 10.16 13.49
C ASN A 156 -24.68 10.96 12.32
N GLN A 157 -25.41 11.98 11.87
CA GLN A 157 -25.03 12.82 10.74
C GLN A 157 -24.88 14.29 11.15
N LEU A 158 -23.88 14.94 10.56
CA LEU A 158 -23.59 16.37 10.56
C LEU A 158 -23.72 16.96 9.15
N PRO A 159 -23.76 18.29 8.99
CA PRO A 159 -23.57 18.93 7.69
C PRO A 159 -22.30 18.44 6.98
N GLY A 160 -22.32 18.45 5.64
CA GLY A 160 -21.19 17.99 4.83
C GLY A 160 -19.95 18.85 5.03
N MET A 161 -18.80 18.19 5.24
CA MET A 161 -17.50 18.83 5.45
C MET A 161 -16.47 18.04 4.63
N HIS A 162 -16.08 18.58 3.46
CA HIS A 162 -15.12 17.97 2.54
C HIS A 162 -13.75 17.81 3.19
N ASP A 163 -13.18 16.62 3.16
CA ASP A 163 -11.83 16.30 3.67
C ASP A 163 -11.51 16.90 5.05
N LEU A 164 -12.42 16.65 5.99
CA LEU A 164 -12.35 17.24 7.32
C LEU A 164 -11.32 16.57 8.24
N SER A 165 -10.85 17.35 9.20
CA SER A 165 -10.16 16.87 10.40
C SER A 165 -10.77 17.47 11.65
N VAL A 166 -10.88 16.68 12.71
CA VAL A 166 -11.46 17.09 14.00
C VAL A 166 -10.40 17.07 15.11
N LEU A 167 -10.42 18.06 15.98
CA LEU A 167 -9.58 18.17 17.17
C LEU A 167 -10.47 18.37 18.40
N PHE A 168 -10.42 17.42 19.34
CA PHE A 168 -10.90 17.63 20.70
C PHE A 168 -9.80 18.35 21.48
N ASP A 169 -10.00 19.64 21.75
CA ASP A 169 -8.94 20.51 22.25
C ASP A 169 -8.91 20.59 23.79
N ASP A 170 -7.77 20.99 24.33
CA ASP A 170 -7.53 21.13 25.77
C ASP A 170 -8.39 22.23 26.42
N ASP A 171 -8.94 23.15 25.62
CA ASP A 171 -9.86 24.20 26.07
C ASP A 171 -11.31 23.69 26.26
N GLY A 172 -11.57 22.41 25.96
CA GLY A 172 -12.87 21.77 26.06
C GLY A 172 -13.80 22.01 24.87
N ARG A 173 -13.31 22.68 23.81
CA ARG A 173 -14.01 22.84 22.53
C ARG A 173 -13.60 21.77 21.54
N ILE A 174 -14.42 21.61 20.50
CA ILE A 174 -14.20 20.64 19.43
C ILE A 174 -14.12 21.41 18.13
N TYR A 175 -12.93 21.51 17.56
CA TYR A 175 -12.71 22.20 16.30
C TYR A 175 -12.73 21.22 15.13
N ALA A 176 -13.21 21.68 13.97
CA ALA A 176 -13.00 20.99 12.71
C ALA A 176 -12.43 21.94 11.66
N ILE A 177 -11.49 21.44 10.86
CA ILE A 177 -10.96 22.09 9.66
C ILE A 177 -11.36 21.26 8.45
N TYR A 178 -11.88 21.89 7.40
CA TYR A 178 -12.32 21.18 6.19
C TYR A 178 -12.26 22.07 4.95
N GLY A 179 -12.32 21.46 3.77
CA GLY A 179 -12.30 22.12 2.47
C GLY A 179 -10.99 21.90 1.71
N ALA A 180 -10.81 22.67 0.63
CA ALA A 180 -9.63 22.60 -0.22
C ALA A 180 -9.17 24.02 -0.59
N GLY A 181 -7.87 24.29 -0.53
CA GLY A 181 -7.26 25.55 -0.98
C GLY A 181 -7.47 26.75 -0.04
N ARG A 182 -8.69 26.94 0.47
CA ARG A 182 -9.07 27.92 1.49
C ARG A 182 -9.90 27.21 2.58
N PRO A 183 -9.24 26.49 3.50
CA PRO A 183 -9.93 25.69 4.50
C PRO A 183 -10.80 26.55 5.42
N THR A 184 -11.87 25.97 5.93
CA THR A 184 -12.79 26.58 6.89
C THR A 184 -12.60 25.93 8.25
N ILE A 185 -12.56 26.76 9.30
CA ILE A 185 -12.57 26.35 10.70
C ILE A 185 -14.00 26.50 11.23
N VAL A 186 -14.50 25.47 11.92
CA VAL A 186 -15.77 25.49 12.66
C VAL A 186 -15.60 24.91 14.06
N GLU A 187 -16.56 25.18 14.93
CA GLU A 187 -16.70 24.50 16.22
C GLU A 187 -17.89 23.55 16.16
N LEU A 188 -17.73 22.32 16.66
CA LEU A 188 -18.79 21.33 16.82
C LEU A 188 -19.31 21.36 18.26
N ASN A 189 -20.61 21.16 18.44
CA ASN A 189 -21.16 21.00 19.79
C ASN A 189 -20.66 19.69 20.44
N LYS A 190 -20.77 19.58 21.77
CA LYS A 190 -20.25 18.42 22.52
C LYS A 190 -20.92 17.09 22.14
N ASP A 191 -22.18 17.14 21.70
CA ASP A 191 -22.94 15.96 21.28
C ASP A 191 -22.59 15.50 19.85
N LEU A 192 -21.80 16.30 19.12
CA LEU A 192 -21.40 16.07 17.73
C LEU A 192 -22.60 15.96 16.78
N THR A 193 -23.62 16.79 16.99
CA THR A 193 -24.87 16.80 16.22
C THR A 193 -25.06 18.06 15.38
N GLU A 194 -24.31 19.14 15.67
CA GLU A 194 -24.41 20.39 14.93
C GLU A 194 -23.08 21.17 14.93
N ILE A 195 -22.96 22.06 13.96
CA ILE A 195 -21.95 23.11 13.95
C ILE A 195 -22.46 24.25 14.82
N VAL A 196 -21.65 24.72 15.77
CA VAL A 196 -21.99 25.86 16.63
C VAL A 196 -22.22 27.10 15.76
N SER A 197 -23.39 27.72 15.91
CA SER A 197 -23.79 28.88 15.13
C SER A 197 -22.80 30.04 15.26
N GLY A 198 -22.40 30.64 14.13
CA GLY A 198 -21.44 31.75 14.09
C GLY A 198 -19.96 31.35 14.23
N SER A 199 -19.64 30.06 14.40
CA SER A 199 -18.25 29.60 14.55
C SER A 199 -17.47 29.53 13.23
N SER A 200 -18.16 29.46 12.09
CA SER A 200 -17.54 29.27 10.77
C SER A 200 -16.70 30.47 10.36
N ARG A 201 -15.43 30.22 10.02
CA ARG A 201 -14.47 31.25 9.60
C ARG A 201 -13.36 30.65 8.73
N PRO A 202 -12.77 31.41 7.79
CA PRO A 202 -11.67 30.90 6.97
C PRO A 202 -10.39 30.75 7.80
N MET A 203 -9.63 29.70 7.53
CA MET A 203 -8.27 29.55 8.04
C MET A 203 -7.36 30.57 7.36
N THR A 204 -6.63 31.37 8.14
CA THR A 204 -5.72 32.40 7.61
C THR A 204 -4.37 31.79 7.19
N ALA A 205 -4.41 30.95 6.16
CA ALA A 205 -3.24 30.30 5.57
C ALA A 205 -3.30 30.41 4.03
N ARG A 206 -2.14 30.33 3.37
CA ARG A 206 -2.05 30.27 1.90
C ARG A 206 -1.27 29.03 1.49
N GLY A 207 -1.63 28.45 0.36
CA GLY A 207 -0.92 27.29 -0.20
C GLY A 207 -1.21 25.98 0.54
N LEU A 208 -2.37 25.87 1.19
CA LEU A 208 -2.89 24.58 1.67
C LEU A 208 -3.71 23.91 0.57
N GLY A 209 -3.86 22.59 0.70
CA GLY A 209 -4.65 21.79 -0.21
C GLY A 209 -5.90 21.23 0.46
N GLU A 210 -6.11 19.93 0.33
CA GLU A 210 -7.21 19.14 0.91
C GLU A 210 -6.65 17.98 1.75
N GLY A 211 -7.50 17.04 2.18
CA GLY A 211 -7.12 15.92 3.04
C GLY A 211 -6.52 16.36 4.38
N HIS A 212 -7.27 17.12 5.19
CA HIS A 212 -6.75 17.74 6.41
C HIS A 212 -6.50 16.75 7.55
N HIS A 213 -5.34 16.88 8.21
CA HIS A 213 -5.00 16.20 9.45
C HIS A 213 -4.56 17.23 10.50
N LEU A 214 -5.50 17.58 11.40
CA LEU A 214 -5.31 18.58 12.46
C LEU A 214 -4.80 17.93 13.75
N TYR A 215 -3.77 18.55 14.34
CA TYR A 215 -3.12 18.15 15.57
C TYR A 215 -2.90 19.32 16.52
N LYS A 216 -2.78 19.01 17.80
CA LYS A 216 -2.13 19.87 18.79
C LYS A 216 -0.94 19.14 19.38
N ILE A 217 0.26 19.69 19.16
CA ILE A 217 1.53 19.08 19.55
C ILE A 217 2.30 20.12 20.35
N GLN A 218 2.62 19.79 21.61
CA GLN A 218 3.38 20.66 22.51
C GLN A 218 2.82 22.10 22.57
N GLY A 219 1.49 22.23 22.65
CA GLY A 219 0.80 23.52 22.75
C GLY A 219 0.67 24.32 21.45
N LYS A 220 1.12 23.78 20.31
CA LYS A 220 0.96 24.40 18.98
C LYS A 220 0.02 23.58 18.10
N TYR A 221 -0.66 24.25 17.19
CA TYR A 221 -1.55 23.62 16.21
C TYR A 221 -0.78 23.30 14.93
N PHE A 222 -1.06 22.14 14.37
CA PHE A 222 -0.51 21.69 13.09
C PHE A 222 -1.62 21.16 12.19
N ASP A 223 -1.62 21.54 10.93
CA ASP A 223 -2.50 20.95 9.90
C ASP A 223 -1.64 20.41 8.76
N VAL A 224 -1.74 19.12 8.52
CA VAL A 224 -1.06 18.44 7.42
C VAL A 224 -2.08 18.25 6.29
N SER A 225 -1.75 18.69 5.07
CA SER A 225 -2.65 18.63 3.91
C SER A 225 -1.90 18.41 2.59
N ALA A 226 -2.61 17.88 1.60
CA ALA A 226 -2.11 17.53 0.28
C ALA A 226 -2.61 18.53 -0.76
N ILE A 227 -1.74 19.08 -1.60
CA ILE A 227 -2.11 20.00 -2.68
C ILE A 227 -2.40 19.17 -3.95
N PRO A 228 -3.67 18.98 -4.35
CA PRO A 228 -4.02 18.12 -5.47
C PRO A 228 -3.49 18.70 -6.79
N GLY A 229 -2.99 17.82 -7.66
CA GLY A 229 -2.44 18.20 -8.95
C GLY A 229 -1.81 17.00 -9.68
N ALA A 230 -1.23 17.24 -10.86
CA ALA A 230 -0.49 16.20 -11.60
C ALA A 230 0.74 15.68 -10.82
N HIS A 231 1.28 16.53 -9.94
CA HIS A 231 2.19 16.16 -8.86
C HIS A 231 1.55 16.65 -7.56
N THR A 232 1.23 15.73 -6.65
CA THR A 232 0.61 16.08 -5.38
C THR A 232 1.71 16.37 -4.36
N ASP A 233 1.84 17.62 -3.96
CA ASP A 233 2.78 18.02 -2.90
C ASP A 233 2.10 17.92 -1.53
N GLN A 234 2.87 17.59 -0.49
CA GLN A 234 2.40 17.61 0.91
C GLN A 234 2.95 18.84 1.63
N VAL A 235 2.09 19.52 2.37
CA VAL A 235 2.46 20.66 3.21
C VAL A 235 2.04 20.46 4.66
N VAL A 236 2.69 21.21 5.55
CA VAL A 236 2.29 21.33 6.95
C VAL A 236 2.15 22.81 7.30
N ALA A 237 1.00 23.17 7.86
CA ALA A 237 0.77 24.46 8.49
C ALA A 237 1.02 24.34 10.01
N ARG A 238 1.53 25.41 10.63
CA ARG A 238 1.69 25.54 12.08
C ARG A 238 1.19 26.89 12.58
N ALA A 239 0.53 26.91 13.72
CA ALA A 239 0.15 28.13 14.43
C ALA A 239 0.24 27.99 15.96
N ASP A 240 0.31 29.11 16.66
CA ASP A 240 0.24 29.16 18.14
C ASP A 240 -1.21 29.18 18.66
N ALA A 241 -2.16 29.57 17.82
CA ALA A 241 -3.60 29.54 18.10
C ALA A 241 -4.33 28.93 16.89
N ILE A 242 -5.50 28.32 17.14
CA ILE A 242 -6.32 27.71 16.07
C ILE A 242 -6.68 28.72 14.97
N ASP A 243 -6.83 30.00 15.34
CA ASP A 243 -7.15 31.10 14.41
C ASP A 243 -5.93 31.65 13.65
N GLY A 244 -4.74 31.09 13.89
CA GLY A 244 -3.51 31.54 13.28
C GLY A 244 -2.81 32.67 14.05
N PRO A 245 -1.90 33.41 13.38
CA PRO A 245 -1.53 33.25 11.97
C PRO A 245 -0.84 31.92 11.71
N TRP A 246 -1.16 31.30 10.57
CA TRP A 246 -0.60 30.00 10.17
C TRP A 246 0.62 30.18 9.27
N GLN A 247 1.69 29.47 9.60
CA GLN A 247 2.92 29.39 8.79
C GLN A 247 2.93 28.05 8.06
N VAL A 248 3.21 28.04 6.76
CA VAL A 248 3.14 26.84 5.91
C VAL A 248 4.53 26.48 5.42
N GLU A 249 4.87 25.20 5.50
CA GLU A 249 6.14 24.62 5.04
C GLU A 249 5.88 23.38 4.17
N ARG A 250 6.78 23.11 3.21
CA ARG A 250 6.71 21.90 2.37
C ARG A 250 7.21 20.71 3.18
N MET A 251 6.35 19.72 3.36
CA MET A 251 6.66 18.49 4.08
C MET A 251 7.32 17.44 3.18
N VAL A 252 6.82 17.31 1.94
CA VAL A 252 7.33 16.41 0.89
C VAL A 252 7.72 17.22 -0.33
N GLN A 253 8.78 16.81 -1.04
CA GLN A 253 9.18 17.47 -2.28
C GLN A 253 9.68 16.45 -3.32
N SER A 254 8.87 16.23 -4.37
CA SER A 254 9.24 15.41 -5.53
C SER A 254 9.76 14.01 -5.16
N GLU A 255 9.30 13.45 -4.05
CA GLU A 255 9.61 12.08 -3.65
C GLU A 255 8.62 11.14 -4.34
N CYS A 256 9.12 10.13 -5.04
CA CYS A 256 8.29 9.19 -5.80
C CYS A 256 8.61 7.72 -5.55
N LEU A 257 9.52 7.40 -4.62
CA LEU A 257 10.04 6.06 -4.36
C LEU A 257 10.61 5.37 -5.63
N GLY A 258 10.88 6.13 -6.68
CA GLY A 258 11.28 5.61 -7.99
C GLY A 258 10.11 4.97 -8.75
N VAL A 259 8.87 5.26 -8.39
CA VAL A 259 7.67 4.77 -9.07
C VAL A 259 7.34 5.73 -10.22
N PRO A 260 7.35 5.26 -11.48
CA PRO A 260 6.98 6.08 -12.63
C PRO A 260 5.49 6.42 -12.61
N THR A 261 5.13 7.47 -13.34
CA THR A 261 3.72 7.65 -13.73
C THR A 261 3.22 6.37 -14.40
N GLN A 262 1.93 6.06 -14.22
CA GLN A 262 1.30 4.87 -14.79
C GLN A 262 0.11 5.24 -15.65
N ASN A 263 -0.51 4.25 -16.31
CA ASN A 263 -1.65 4.48 -17.19
C ASN A 263 -2.79 5.17 -16.42
N GLY A 264 -3.31 6.24 -17.00
CA GLY A 264 -4.46 6.99 -16.46
C GLY A 264 -5.62 7.04 -17.45
N LEU A 265 -6.74 7.60 -17.02
CA LEU A 265 -7.92 7.80 -17.86
C LEU A 265 -8.21 9.28 -18.11
N ARG A 266 -8.39 9.65 -19.38
CA ARG A 266 -8.95 10.95 -19.79
C ARG A 266 -10.36 10.74 -20.34
N GLY A 267 -11.31 11.56 -19.91
CA GLY A 267 -12.73 11.39 -20.28
C GLY A 267 -13.44 10.38 -19.39
N GLY A 268 -14.59 9.86 -19.86
CA GLY A 268 -15.40 8.87 -19.14
C GLY A 268 -16.14 9.38 -17.90
N ARG A 269 -16.03 10.68 -17.58
CA ARG A 269 -16.72 11.30 -16.42
C ARG A 269 -18.06 11.91 -16.83
N GLY A 270 -19.01 11.85 -15.90
CA GLY A 270 -20.33 12.45 -16.08
C GLY A 270 -21.17 11.70 -17.09
N ARG A 271 -21.89 12.42 -17.96
CA ARG A 271 -22.79 11.80 -18.96
C ARG A 271 -22.07 11.36 -20.24
N ASN A 272 -20.77 11.63 -20.40
CA ASN A 272 -20.01 11.24 -21.58
C ASN A 272 -19.25 9.92 -21.30
N PRO A 273 -19.67 8.79 -21.89
CA PRO A 273 -19.05 7.50 -21.64
C PRO A 273 -17.70 7.34 -22.37
N THR A 274 -17.36 8.23 -23.31
CA THR A 274 -16.13 8.09 -24.09
C THR A 274 -14.91 8.45 -23.25
N PHE A 275 -13.93 7.55 -23.25
CA PHE A 275 -12.65 7.72 -22.58
C PHE A 275 -11.48 7.37 -23.50
N THR A 276 -10.28 7.77 -23.07
CA THR A 276 -9.00 7.40 -23.69
C THR A 276 -8.04 7.01 -22.60
N ILE A 277 -7.35 5.87 -22.77
CA ILE A 277 -6.24 5.50 -21.89
C ILE A 277 -5.05 6.39 -22.24
N MET A 278 -4.57 7.10 -21.23
CA MET A 278 -3.33 7.85 -21.28
C MET A 278 -2.21 6.90 -20.87
N HIS A 279 -1.34 6.55 -21.82
CA HIS A 279 -0.21 5.68 -21.53
C HIS A 279 0.91 6.45 -20.84
N SER A 280 1.49 5.85 -19.80
CA SER A 280 2.70 6.38 -19.18
C SER A 280 3.91 6.18 -20.08
N ASP A 281 4.83 7.15 -20.08
CA ASP A 281 6.18 6.95 -20.60
C ASP A 281 7.11 6.50 -19.47
N PRO A 282 7.57 5.23 -19.47
CA PRO A 282 8.49 4.73 -18.43
C PRO A 282 9.87 5.38 -18.48
N ASN A 283 10.20 6.08 -19.57
CA ASN A 283 11.43 6.88 -19.69
C ASN A 283 11.24 8.33 -19.24
N SER A 284 10.02 8.74 -18.90
CA SER A 284 9.80 10.07 -18.34
C SER A 284 10.43 10.15 -16.95
N GLY A 285 11.06 11.29 -16.65
CA GLY A 285 11.56 11.57 -15.29
C GLY A 285 10.45 11.84 -14.27
N GLY A 286 9.18 11.89 -14.72
CA GLY A 286 8.01 12.14 -13.88
C GLY A 286 7.64 10.93 -13.04
N GLY A 287 7.32 11.15 -11.77
CA GLY A 287 6.91 10.10 -10.83
C GLY A 287 5.69 10.51 -10.02
N LEU A 288 5.08 9.51 -9.38
CA LEU A 288 3.92 9.69 -8.50
C LEU A 288 4.41 10.04 -7.10
N THR A 289 3.91 11.14 -6.53
CA THR A 289 4.46 11.68 -5.29
C THR A 289 3.79 11.16 -4.04
N LEU A 290 4.54 11.10 -2.92
CA LEU A 290 3.96 10.84 -1.61
C LEU A 290 3.11 12.04 -1.17
N HIS A 291 1.87 11.80 -0.79
CA HIS A 291 0.91 12.81 -0.37
C HIS A 291 -0.20 12.21 0.48
N GLN A 292 -0.93 13.05 1.18
CA GLN A 292 -2.09 12.80 2.04
C GLN A 292 -1.89 11.73 3.11
N GLY A 293 -2.41 11.99 4.29
CA GLY A 293 -2.25 11.16 5.46
C GLY A 293 -1.70 11.93 6.65
N GLY A 294 -1.55 11.22 7.75
CA GLY A 294 -1.30 11.80 9.06
C GLY A 294 0.08 11.47 9.65
N ILE A 295 0.42 12.19 10.71
CA ILE A 295 1.59 11.92 11.55
C ILE A 295 1.19 11.31 12.90
N VAL A 296 2.07 10.50 13.46
CA VAL A 296 1.89 9.84 14.75
C VAL A 296 3.24 9.69 15.46
N ASP A 297 3.21 9.74 16.79
CA ASP A 297 4.39 9.52 17.63
C ASP A 297 4.49 8.08 18.14
N THR A 298 5.67 7.67 18.57
CA THR A 298 5.89 6.43 19.31
C THR A 298 6.04 6.69 20.81
N PRO A 299 5.84 5.68 21.68
CA PRO A 299 6.18 5.80 23.09
C PRO A 299 7.64 6.20 23.37
N SER A 300 8.57 5.97 22.41
CA SER A 300 9.96 6.40 22.53
C SER A 300 10.20 7.87 22.13
N GLY A 301 9.17 8.58 21.65
CA GLY A 301 9.25 9.96 21.18
C GLY A 301 9.69 10.11 19.72
N GLU A 302 9.76 9.02 18.94
CA GLU A 302 9.94 9.14 17.48
C GLU A 302 8.64 9.63 16.84
N TRP A 303 8.75 10.33 15.72
CA TRP A 303 7.61 10.74 14.91
C TRP A 303 7.67 10.08 13.53
N TRP A 304 6.51 9.71 13.02
CA TRP A 304 6.36 9.01 11.76
C TRP A 304 5.15 9.57 10.99
N SER A 305 5.23 9.52 9.66
CA SER A 305 4.14 9.83 8.75
C SER A 305 3.61 8.54 8.13
N ILE A 306 2.31 8.32 8.27
CA ILE A 306 1.56 7.39 7.43
C ILE A 306 1.01 8.22 6.27
N ILE A 307 1.53 7.97 5.06
CA ILE A 307 1.30 8.80 3.88
C ILE A 307 1.03 7.92 2.68
N MET A 308 0.16 8.32 1.75
CA MET A 308 -0.14 7.50 0.57
C MET A 308 0.64 7.92 -0.68
N GLN A 309 0.57 7.08 -1.71
CA GLN A 309 1.09 7.31 -3.04
C GLN A 309 0.11 6.80 -4.08
N ASP A 310 -0.16 7.58 -5.12
CA ASP A 310 -0.80 7.03 -6.32
C ASP A 310 0.11 5.94 -6.91
N HIS A 311 -0.46 4.83 -7.33
CA HIS A 311 0.30 3.69 -7.86
C HIS A 311 -0.47 3.02 -9.01
N GLY A 312 -0.91 3.85 -9.96
CA GLY A 312 -1.54 3.37 -11.20
C GLY A 312 -2.79 2.54 -10.96
N SER A 313 -3.01 1.52 -11.78
CA SER A 313 -4.30 0.80 -11.73
C SER A 313 -4.53 -0.01 -10.46
N ILE A 314 -3.50 -0.27 -9.64
CA ILE A 314 -3.71 -0.91 -8.33
C ILE A 314 -4.36 0.04 -7.32
N GLY A 315 -4.37 1.35 -7.59
CA GLY A 315 -4.94 2.37 -6.73
C GLY A 315 -3.87 3.11 -5.93
N ARG A 316 -4.25 3.56 -4.73
CA ARG A 316 -3.39 4.36 -3.86
C ARG A 316 -2.85 3.49 -2.72
N LEU A 317 -1.53 3.50 -2.53
CA LEU A 317 -0.83 2.62 -1.59
C LEU A 317 -0.27 3.42 -0.41
N VAL A 318 -0.28 2.82 0.78
CA VAL A 318 0.20 3.47 2.00
C VAL A 318 1.68 3.22 2.21
N ALA A 319 2.42 4.26 2.58
CA ALA A 319 3.80 4.26 3.00
C ALA A 319 3.94 4.75 4.45
N LEU A 320 5.01 4.32 5.10
CA LEU A 320 5.46 4.79 6.40
C LEU A 320 6.83 5.45 6.24
N VAL A 321 6.98 6.68 6.76
CA VAL A 321 8.21 7.48 6.60
C VAL A 321 8.54 8.18 7.93
N PRO A 322 9.81 8.19 8.39
CA PRO A 322 10.17 8.90 9.62
C PRO A 322 10.04 10.41 9.45
N ILE A 323 9.75 11.09 10.55
CA ILE A 323 9.71 12.55 10.66
C ILE A 323 10.94 13.05 11.41
N THR A 324 11.56 14.08 10.86
CA THR A 324 12.55 14.92 11.52
C THR A 324 11.96 16.30 11.75
N TRP A 325 12.11 16.83 12.97
CA TRP A 325 11.70 18.19 13.29
C TRP A 325 12.76 19.19 12.81
N GLU A 326 12.40 20.04 11.84
CA GLU A 326 13.25 21.11 11.29
C GLU A 326 12.54 22.45 11.50
N ASN A 327 13.19 23.41 12.15
CA ASN A 327 12.60 24.74 12.44
C ASN A 327 11.21 24.66 13.11
N ASN A 328 11.03 23.66 13.98
CA ASN A 328 9.77 23.31 14.64
C ASN A 328 8.63 22.94 13.67
N PHE A 329 8.95 22.36 12.50
CA PHE A 329 8.01 21.71 11.59
C PHE A 329 8.35 20.21 11.47
N PRO A 330 7.33 19.33 11.38
CA PRO A 330 7.53 17.90 11.12
C PRO A 330 7.77 17.67 9.62
N ILE A 331 9.01 17.38 9.23
CA ILE A 331 9.41 17.15 7.84
C ILE A 331 9.77 15.68 7.63
N ILE A 332 9.34 15.06 6.53
CA ILE A 332 9.67 13.66 6.27
C ILE A 332 11.17 13.47 5.97
N GLY A 333 11.68 12.28 6.26
CA GLY A 333 13.05 11.87 5.96
C GLY A 333 14.02 12.09 7.12
N LEU A 334 15.29 11.82 6.86
CA LEU A 334 16.37 11.92 7.86
C LEU A 334 17.21 13.19 7.67
N PRO A 335 17.91 13.67 8.71
CA PRO A 335 18.85 14.77 8.59
C PRO A 335 19.85 14.54 7.45
N GLY A 336 20.09 15.56 6.63
CA GLY A 336 20.93 15.45 5.44
C GLY A 336 20.17 15.05 4.17
N ASN A 337 18.95 14.50 4.25
CA ASN A 337 18.10 14.15 3.12
C ASN A 337 16.59 14.34 3.41
N LEU A 338 16.22 15.49 4.00
CA LEU A 338 14.83 15.82 4.31
C LEU A 338 13.98 15.99 3.05
N ARG A 339 12.65 15.83 3.20
CA ARG A 339 11.62 15.87 2.15
C ARG A 339 11.71 14.71 1.15
N LYS A 340 12.53 13.70 1.47
CA LYS A 340 12.76 12.46 0.70
C LYS A 340 12.52 11.25 1.58
N ALA A 341 12.16 10.14 0.95
CA ALA A 341 11.85 8.88 1.60
C ALA A 341 12.54 7.70 0.91
N PRO A 342 13.59 7.12 1.50
CA PRO A 342 14.00 5.77 1.19
C PRO A 342 12.82 4.78 1.14
N ASN A 343 12.89 3.81 0.23
CA ASN A 343 11.87 2.77 0.19
C ASN A 343 11.97 1.79 1.38
N THR A 344 13.16 1.64 1.97
CA THR A 344 13.44 0.72 3.08
C THR A 344 13.90 1.49 4.31
N TRP A 345 13.35 1.14 5.47
CA TRP A 345 13.61 1.82 6.74
C TRP A 345 13.85 0.84 7.88
N LEU A 346 14.52 1.31 8.94
CA LEU A 346 14.44 0.63 10.24
C LEU A 346 13.00 0.69 10.75
N LYS A 347 12.55 -0.38 11.41
CA LYS A 347 11.23 -0.36 12.05
C LYS A 347 11.17 0.73 13.15
N PRO A 348 9.99 1.37 13.34
CA PRO A 348 9.78 2.32 14.44
C PRO A 348 10.09 1.70 15.80
N ASN A 349 10.66 2.50 16.70
CA ASN A 349 10.88 2.09 18.08
C ASN A 349 9.60 2.26 18.90
N THR A 350 8.66 1.32 18.74
CA THR A 350 7.39 1.36 19.50
C THR A 350 7.48 0.67 20.86
N GLY A 351 8.60 0.02 21.16
CA GLY A 351 8.73 -0.91 22.30
C GLY A 351 8.07 -2.27 22.06
N HIS A 352 7.48 -2.49 20.87
CA HIS A 352 6.81 -3.74 20.51
C HIS A 352 7.35 -4.30 19.21
N THR A 353 7.27 -5.62 19.08
CA THR A 353 7.48 -6.33 17.83
C THR A 353 6.24 -7.17 17.55
N GLN A 354 5.68 -7.04 16.36
CA GLN A 354 4.67 -7.97 15.87
C GLN A 354 5.27 -8.91 14.85
N ARG A 355 4.70 -10.12 14.80
CA ARG A 355 5.08 -11.10 13.80
C ARG A 355 4.57 -10.62 12.42
N PRO A 356 5.40 -10.68 11.37
CA PRO A 356 4.95 -10.39 10.01
C PRO A 356 3.76 -11.26 9.60
N ARG A 357 2.76 -10.63 9.00
CA ARG A 357 1.63 -11.30 8.38
C ARG A 357 0.99 -10.44 7.27
N PRO A 358 0.38 -11.07 6.26
CA PRO A 358 -0.51 -10.39 5.34
C PRO A 358 -1.70 -9.77 6.10
N LEU A 359 -2.26 -8.70 5.55
CA LEU A 359 -3.43 -8.02 6.13
C LEU A 359 -4.67 -8.93 6.12
N PHE A 360 -4.86 -9.67 5.03
CA PHE A 360 -5.98 -10.57 4.80
C PHE A 360 -5.53 -11.95 4.34
N ALA A 361 -6.30 -12.97 4.70
CA ALA A 361 -6.33 -14.22 3.93
C ALA A 361 -7.21 -13.97 2.69
N ARG A 362 -6.67 -14.21 1.50
CA ARG A 362 -7.36 -13.91 0.23
C ARG A 362 -8.11 -15.11 -0.34
N ASP A 363 -7.56 -16.30 -0.14
CA ASP A 363 -8.20 -17.54 -0.56
C ASP A 363 -9.52 -17.72 0.20
N ASP A 364 -10.54 -18.20 -0.51
CA ASP A 364 -11.83 -18.51 0.06
C ASP A 364 -12.46 -19.70 -0.68
N ASN A 365 -12.77 -20.75 0.07
CA ASN A 365 -13.50 -21.92 -0.43
C ASN A 365 -14.99 -21.86 -0.06
N PHE A 366 -15.46 -20.76 0.54
CA PHE A 366 -16.86 -20.53 0.87
C PHE A 366 -17.53 -21.62 1.75
N ASP A 367 -16.74 -22.42 2.46
CA ASP A 367 -17.24 -23.41 3.45
C ASP A 367 -17.84 -22.74 4.68
N SER A 368 -17.39 -21.51 4.98
CA SER A 368 -17.89 -20.70 6.07
C SER A 368 -19.29 -20.14 5.73
N PRO A 369 -20.25 -20.11 6.68
CA PRO A 369 -21.55 -19.48 6.47
C PRO A 369 -21.48 -17.94 6.43
N LYS A 370 -20.27 -17.37 6.54
CA LYS A 370 -20.00 -15.93 6.46
C LYS A 370 -18.82 -15.70 5.52
N LEU A 371 -18.91 -14.64 4.73
CA LEU A 371 -17.82 -14.18 3.89
C LEU A 371 -16.60 -13.81 4.73
N ASN A 372 -15.41 -14.15 4.23
CA ASN A 372 -14.16 -13.67 4.79
C ASN A 372 -14.12 -12.12 4.72
N PRO A 373 -13.49 -11.44 5.71
CA PRO A 373 -13.56 -9.99 5.84
C PRO A 373 -12.79 -9.21 4.76
N VAL A 374 -12.07 -9.90 3.87
CA VAL A 374 -11.43 -9.31 2.69
C VAL A 374 -12.45 -8.89 1.61
N TRP A 375 -13.61 -9.54 1.60
CA TRP A 375 -14.65 -9.31 0.62
C TRP A 375 -15.41 -8.01 0.90
N GLN A 376 -15.70 -7.27 -0.17
CA GLN A 376 -16.63 -6.15 -0.15
C GLN A 376 -17.52 -6.19 -1.41
N TRP A 377 -18.81 -5.97 -1.25
CA TRP A 377 -19.76 -5.74 -2.32
C TRP A 377 -19.53 -4.40 -2.99
N ASN A 378 -19.60 -4.40 -4.31
CA ASN A 378 -19.76 -3.19 -5.10
C ASN A 378 -21.18 -2.67 -4.89
N HIS A 379 -21.33 -1.52 -4.22
CA HIS A 379 -22.62 -0.99 -3.75
C HIS A 379 -23.31 -1.90 -2.72
N VAL A 380 -24.49 -1.52 -2.25
CA VAL A 380 -25.26 -2.28 -1.25
C VAL A 380 -25.86 -3.53 -1.90
N PRO A 381 -25.59 -4.74 -1.36
CA PRO A 381 -26.11 -5.98 -1.92
C PRO A 381 -27.60 -6.18 -1.60
N ASP A 382 -28.27 -6.93 -2.48
CA ASP A 382 -29.54 -7.59 -2.19
C ASP A 382 -29.29 -8.94 -1.51
N ASP A 383 -29.51 -9.03 -0.20
CA ASP A 383 -29.27 -10.24 0.60
C ASP A 383 -30.22 -11.39 0.26
N SER A 384 -31.29 -11.15 -0.49
CA SER A 384 -32.15 -12.22 -0.98
C SER A 384 -31.61 -12.92 -2.24
N LYS A 385 -30.49 -12.43 -2.78
CA LYS A 385 -29.92 -12.84 -4.07
C LYS A 385 -28.48 -13.34 -3.99
N TRP A 386 -27.98 -13.61 -2.79
CA TRP A 386 -26.74 -14.34 -2.59
C TRP A 386 -26.84 -15.26 -1.38
N SER A 387 -26.10 -16.37 -1.37
CA SER A 387 -26.11 -17.30 -0.24
C SER A 387 -24.83 -18.12 -0.14
N LEU A 388 -24.40 -18.37 1.10
CA LEU A 388 -23.38 -19.37 1.46
C LEU A 388 -24.01 -20.63 2.09
N THR A 389 -25.34 -20.66 2.21
CA THR A 389 -26.06 -21.69 2.98
C THR A 389 -27.13 -22.42 2.17
N GLU A 390 -27.55 -21.87 1.03
CA GLU A 390 -28.48 -22.52 0.10
C GLU A 390 -27.85 -23.81 -0.45
N LYS A 391 -26.56 -23.76 -0.78
CA LYS A 391 -25.72 -24.91 -1.05
C LYS A 391 -24.41 -24.72 -0.26
N PRO A 392 -24.20 -25.47 0.83
CA PRO A 392 -22.96 -25.36 1.62
C PRO A 392 -21.72 -25.64 0.78
N GLY A 393 -20.64 -24.90 1.04
CA GLY A 393 -19.35 -25.04 0.33
C GLY A 393 -19.26 -24.26 -0.98
N VAL A 394 -20.24 -23.40 -1.31
CA VAL A 394 -20.17 -22.50 -2.47
C VAL A 394 -20.76 -21.13 -2.13
N LEU A 395 -20.29 -20.10 -2.83
CA LEU A 395 -21.01 -18.83 -2.95
C LEU A 395 -22.00 -18.94 -4.11
N ARG A 396 -23.29 -18.90 -3.82
CA ARG A 396 -24.35 -18.81 -4.83
C ARG A 396 -24.75 -17.36 -5.07
N LEU A 397 -24.74 -16.92 -6.32
CA LEU A 397 -25.26 -15.63 -6.76
C LEU A 397 -26.46 -15.85 -7.69
N HIS A 398 -27.65 -15.37 -7.29
CA HIS A 398 -28.84 -15.35 -8.14
C HIS A 398 -28.80 -14.13 -9.05
N SER A 399 -29.12 -14.29 -10.33
CA SER A 399 -29.02 -13.20 -11.27
C SER A 399 -30.11 -12.15 -11.05
N LEU A 400 -29.71 -10.89 -11.14
CA LEU A 400 -30.58 -9.73 -11.18
C LEU A 400 -30.51 -9.11 -12.59
N PRO A 401 -31.57 -8.43 -13.05
CA PRO A 401 -31.53 -7.71 -14.32
C PRO A 401 -30.41 -6.66 -14.32
N ALA A 402 -29.55 -6.67 -15.33
CA ALA A 402 -28.63 -5.58 -15.62
C ALA A 402 -28.26 -5.56 -17.12
N PRO A 403 -28.16 -4.39 -17.77
CA PRO A 403 -27.75 -4.30 -19.17
C PRO A 403 -26.29 -4.71 -19.39
N ASP A 404 -25.44 -4.56 -18.37
CA ASP A 404 -24.01 -4.86 -18.43
C ASP A 404 -23.44 -5.14 -17.03
N PHE A 405 -22.15 -5.52 -17.00
CA PHE A 405 -21.42 -5.76 -15.76
C PHE A 405 -21.31 -4.50 -14.86
N TRP A 406 -21.21 -3.31 -15.45
CA TRP A 406 -21.02 -2.06 -14.69
C TRP A 406 -22.18 -1.76 -13.73
N THR A 407 -23.37 -2.23 -14.10
CA THR A 407 -24.63 -2.05 -13.37
C THR A 407 -25.11 -3.33 -12.68
N ALA A 408 -24.31 -4.41 -12.74
CA ALA A 408 -24.64 -5.69 -12.11
C ALA A 408 -24.56 -5.60 -10.57
N ARG A 409 -25.73 -5.66 -9.93
CA ARG A 409 -25.86 -5.79 -8.48
C ARG A 409 -25.25 -7.11 -7.98
N ASN A 410 -24.94 -7.16 -6.69
CA ASN A 410 -24.30 -8.31 -6.04
C ASN A 410 -22.98 -8.74 -6.70
N SER A 411 -22.23 -7.79 -7.24
CA SER A 411 -20.84 -8.01 -7.61
C SER A 411 -19.98 -8.03 -6.35
N LEU A 412 -19.47 -9.20 -5.99
CA LEU A 412 -18.64 -9.42 -4.79
C LEU A 412 -17.16 -9.21 -5.14
N THR A 413 -16.44 -8.37 -4.39
CA THR A 413 -15.09 -7.93 -4.79
C THR A 413 -14.00 -8.13 -3.74
N GLN A 414 -12.76 -8.36 -4.19
CA GLN A 414 -11.54 -8.16 -3.40
C GLN A 414 -10.63 -7.14 -4.10
N ARG A 415 -9.77 -6.49 -3.32
CA ARG A 415 -8.62 -5.75 -3.86
C ARG A 415 -7.60 -6.78 -4.39
N PRO A 416 -7.04 -6.60 -5.60
CA PRO A 416 -5.87 -7.34 -6.02
C PRO A 416 -4.65 -6.88 -5.21
N ILE A 417 -3.58 -7.69 -5.28
CA ILE A 417 -2.34 -7.45 -4.56
C ILE A 417 -1.17 -7.35 -5.54
N GLY A 418 -0.32 -6.35 -5.36
CA GLY A 418 0.80 -6.08 -6.24
C GLY A 418 2.11 -6.73 -5.79
N PRO A 419 3.15 -6.63 -6.65
CA PRO A 419 3.09 -6.07 -8.00
C PRO A 419 2.47 -7.03 -9.03
N GLU A 420 2.25 -8.30 -8.67
CA GLU A 420 1.59 -9.31 -9.50
C GLU A 420 0.55 -10.08 -8.69
N CYS A 421 -0.63 -10.24 -9.28
CA CYS A 421 -1.78 -10.96 -8.71
C CYS A 421 -2.29 -11.98 -9.71
N ILE A 422 -2.41 -13.25 -9.33
CA ILE A 422 -3.09 -14.25 -10.15
C ILE A 422 -4.27 -14.79 -9.35
N ALA A 423 -5.49 -14.39 -9.73
CA ALA A 423 -6.71 -14.83 -9.08
C ALA A 423 -7.43 -15.87 -9.94
N THR A 424 -7.85 -16.97 -9.32
CA THR A 424 -8.57 -18.07 -9.98
C THR A 424 -9.81 -18.42 -9.17
N VAL A 425 -10.93 -18.71 -9.83
CA VAL A 425 -12.17 -19.17 -9.20
C VAL A 425 -12.78 -20.32 -9.98
N GLN A 426 -13.42 -21.26 -9.30
CA GLN A 426 -14.28 -22.27 -9.93
C GLN A 426 -15.68 -21.72 -10.09
N ILE A 427 -16.30 -22.00 -11.23
CA ILE A 427 -17.69 -21.66 -11.51
C ILE A 427 -18.45 -22.90 -11.97
N ASP A 428 -19.66 -23.08 -11.45
CA ASP A 428 -20.68 -24.01 -11.92
C ASP A 428 -21.86 -23.21 -12.49
N ALA A 429 -22.06 -23.37 -13.80
CA ALA A 429 -23.05 -22.70 -14.62
C ALA A 429 -24.31 -23.55 -14.88
N SER A 430 -24.48 -24.67 -14.18
CA SER A 430 -25.66 -25.55 -14.33
C SER A 430 -26.99 -24.85 -14.03
N GLY A 431 -26.95 -23.83 -13.15
CA GLY A 431 -28.10 -23.02 -12.77
C GLY A 431 -28.37 -21.81 -13.67
N LEU A 432 -27.57 -21.55 -14.70
CA LEU A 432 -27.78 -20.37 -15.57
C LEU A 432 -29.00 -20.55 -16.48
N GLU A 433 -29.81 -19.50 -16.55
CA GLU A 433 -30.92 -19.35 -17.49
C GLU A 433 -30.54 -18.45 -18.66
N VAL A 434 -31.32 -18.50 -19.74
CA VAL A 434 -31.07 -17.66 -20.93
C VAL A 434 -30.97 -16.19 -20.54
N GLY A 435 -29.92 -15.53 -21.02
CA GLY A 435 -29.58 -14.15 -20.71
C GLY A 435 -28.63 -13.99 -19.54
N ASP A 436 -28.39 -15.02 -18.73
CA ASP A 436 -27.46 -14.94 -17.61
C ASP A 436 -26.00 -14.87 -18.08
N THR A 437 -25.22 -14.03 -17.39
CA THR A 437 -23.78 -13.83 -17.56
C THR A 437 -23.13 -13.88 -16.17
N ALA A 438 -22.26 -14.86 -15.96
CA ALA A 438 -21.56 -15.04 -14.68
C ALA A 438 -20.05 -15.26 -14.88
N GLY A 439 -19.22 -14.68 -14.02
CA GLY A 439 -17.77 -14.83 -14.18
C GLY A 439 -16.89 -14.05 -13.21
N LEU A 440 -15.65 -13.84 -13.66
CA LEU A 440 -14.58 -13.14 -12.94
C LEU A 440 -14.18 -11.89 -13.72
N ALA A 441 -14.23 -10.74 -13.05
CA ALA A 441 -13.97 -9.43 -13.63
C ALA A 441 -12.84 -8.67 -12.93
N LEU A 442 -12.30 -7.69 -13.66
CA LEU A 442 -11.64 -6.51 -13.10
C LEU A 442 -12.62 -5.34 -13.16
N LEU A 443 -13.19 -4.99 -12.01
CA LEU A 443 -14.01 -3.79 -11.83
C LEU A 443 -13.10 -2.56 -11.82
N SER A 444 -13.16 -1.79 -12.89
CA SER A 444 -12.59 -0.46 -13.05
C SER A 444 -13.30 0.24 -14.21
N ALA A 445 -12.88 1.45 -14.57
CA ALA A 445 -13.33 2.12 -15.79
C ALA A 445 -12.08 2.48 -16.63
N PRO A 446 -11.74 1.71 -17.68
CA PRO A 446 -12.48 0.57 -18.23
C PRO A 446 -12.50 -0.68 -17.35
N TYR A 447 -13.54 -1.51 -17.48
CA TYR A 447 -13.58 -2.87 -16.93
C TYR A 447 -13.24 -3.93 -18.00
N ALA A 448 -12.88 -5.13 -17.54
CA ALA A 448 -12.78 -6.33 -18.37
C ALA A 448 -13.17 -7.58 -17.57
N TRP A 449 -13.64 -8.62 -18.23
CA TRP A 449 -14.03 -9.87 -17.56
C TRP A 449 -13.97 -11.09 -18.46
N ILE A 450 -13.92 -12.26 -17.85
CA ILE A 450 -14.13 -13.57 -18.49
C ILE A 450 -15.23 -14.33 -17.75
N GLY A 451 -16.12 -15.00 -18.47
CA GLY A 451 -17.28 -15.66 -17.87
C GLY A 451 -18.03 -16.58 -18.80
N LEU A 452 -18.98 -17.32 -18.23
CA LEU A 452 -19.93 -18.17 -18.94
C LEU A 452 -21.22 -17.39 -19.17
N VAL A 453 -21.74 -17.48 -20.40
CA VAL A 453 -22.97 -16.79 -20.83
C VAL A 453 -23.93 -17.82 -21.39
N LYS A 454 -25.16 -17.81 -20.89
CA LYS A 454 -26.22 -18.69 -21.38
C LYS A 454 -27.05 -17.94 -22.43
N THR A 455 -26.92 -18.34 -23.69
CA THR A 455 -27.70 -17.82 -24.82
C THR A 455 -28.82 -18.79 -25.19
N ASP A 456 -29.68 -18.39 -26.14
CA ASP A 456 -30.71 -19.27 -26.71
C ASP A 456 -30.09 -20.48 -27.44
N GLU A 457 -28.90 -20.32 -28.01
CA GLU A 457 -28.17 -21.36 -28.76
C GLU A 457 -27.36 -22.31 -27.87
N GLY A 458 -27.11 -21.94 -26.62
CA GLY A 458 -26.34 -22.75 -25.68
C GLY A 458 -25.47 -21.96 -24.72
N LEU A 459 -24.45 -22.61 -24.16
CA LEU A 459 -23.50 -21.98 -23.27
C LEU A 459 -22.26 -21.56 -24.06
N ILE A 460 -21.77 -20.35 -23.81
CA ILE A 460 -20.52 -19.83 -24.39
C ILE A 460 -19.59 -19.36 -23.29
N LEU A 461 -18.28 -19.42 -23.54
CA LEU A 461 -17.27 -18.72 -22.78
C LEU A 461 -16.99 -17.39 -23.50
N ARG A 462 -17.11 -16.28 -22.78
CA ARG A 462 -16.92 -14.93 -23.29
C ARG A 462 -15.86 -14.18 -22.50
N GLN A 463 -15.02 -13.41 -23.20
CA GLN A 463 -14.19 -12.37 -22.61
C GLN A 463 -14.62 -11.00 -23.17
N ILE A 464 -14.73 -10.00 -22.29
CA ILE A 464 -15.04 -8.61 -22.65
C ILE A 464 -13.89 -7.69 -22.26
N ASP A 465 -13.58 -6.76 -23.16
CA ASP A 465 -12.75 -5.58 -22.93
C ASP A 465 -13.56 -4.32 -23.26
N GLN A 466 -13.89 -3.52 -22.22
CA GLN A 466 -14.67 -2.30 -22.40
C GLN A 466 -13.95 -1.25 -23.27
N THR A 467 -12.61 -1.24 -23.32
CA THR A 467 -11.84 -0.24 -24.09
C THR A 467 -12.13 -0.30 -25.58
N SER A 468 -12.26 -1.53 -26.10
CA SER A 468 -12.45 -1.79 -27.51
C SER A 468 -13.90 -2.16 -27.84
N SER A 469 -14.75 -2.32 -26.82
CA SER A 469 -16.08 -2.90 -26.94
C SER A 469 -16.08 -4.26 -27.67
N ARG A 470 -14.95 -4.99 -27.64
CA ARG A 470 -14.80 -6.29 -28.28
C ARG A 470 -15.22 -7.40 -27.32
N THR A 471 -15.92 -8.38 -27.88
CA THR A 471 -16.24 -9.65 -27.24
C THR A 471 -15.48 -10.76 -27.96
N ASN A 472 -14.82 -11.62 -27.21
CA ASN A 472 -14.23 -12.85 -27.72
C ASN A 472 -15.05 -14.03 -27.21
N ASP A 473 -15.72 -14.74 -28.11
CA ASP A 473 -16.66 -15.81 -27.78
C ASP A 473 -16.16 -17.14 -28.33
N VAL A 474 -16.25 -18.19 -27.51
CA VAL A 474 -16.05 -19.57 -27.94
C VAL A 474 -17.16 -20.45 -27.36
N PRO A 475 -17.63 -21.49 -28.08
CA PRO A 475 -18.58 -22.45 -27.54
C PRO A 475 -18.05 -23.08 -26.24
N ALA A 476 -18.91 -23.21 -25.22
CA ALA A 476 -18.59 -23.88 -23.97
C ALA A 476 -19.48 -25.12 -23.80
N SER A 477 -18.88 -26.30 -23.82
CA SER A 477 -19.60 -27.56 -23.55
C SER A 477 -19.57 -27.94 -22.06
N ALA A 478 -18.61 -27.41 -21.30
CA ALA A 478 -18.47 -27.67 -19.88
C ALA A 478 -19.34 -26.71 -19.06
N LEU A 479 -20.18 -27.27 -18.17
CA LEU A 479 -20.93 -26.50 -17.18
C LEU A 479 -20.05 -26.03 -16.02
N HIS A 480 -18.86 -26.62 -15.87
CA HIS A 480 -17.88 -26.29 -14.84
C HIS A 480 -16.61 -25.77 -15.50
N ALA A 481 -16.07 -24.67 -14.97
CA ALA A 481 -14.82 -24.10 -15.44
C ALA A 481 -14.04 -23.43 -14.32
N TRP A 482 -12.74 -23.24 -14.55
CA TRP A 482 -11.90 -22.34 -13.77
C TRP A 482 -11.70 -21.07 -14.58
N LEU A 483 -11.97 -19.92 -13.98
CA LEU A 483 -11.75 -18.61 -14.56
C LEU A 483 -10.57 -17.95 -13.86
N ARG A 484 -9.64 -17.37 -14.62
CA ARG A 484 -8.42 -16.78 -14.08
C ARG A 484 -8.14 -15.42 -14.70
N VAL A 485 -7.72 -14.48 -13.86
CA VAL A 485 -7.09 -13.22 -14.28
C VAL A 485 -5.70 -13.11 -13.66
N ALA A 486 -4.70 -12.82 -14.50
CA ALA A 486 -3.33 -12.55 -14.09
C ALA A 486 -3.01 -11.06 -14.34
N CYS A 487 -2.84 -10.29 -13.29
CA CYS A 487 -2.55 -8.85 -13.31
C CYS A 487 -1.06 -8.61 -13.03
N ASN A 488 -0.46 -7.71 -13.81
CA ASN A 488 0.85 -7.14 -13.54
C ASN A 488 0.72 -5.61 -13.47
N PHE A 489 0.90 -5.06 -12.28
CA PHE A 489 0.74 -3.63 -11.99
C PHE A 489 1.98 -2.81 -12.32
N ASP A 490 3.13 -3.46 -12.59
CA ASP A 490 4.30 -2.75 -13.12
C ASP A 490 4.13 -2.44 -14.62
N THR A 491 3.48 -3.34 -15.36
CA THR A 491 3.24 -3.20 -16.82
C THR A 491 1.84 -2.72 -17.17
N GLU A 492 0.94 -2.61 -16.20
CA GLU A 492 -0.46 -2.22 -16.38
C GLU A 492 -1.21 -3.16 -17.34
N ARG A 493 -0.94 -4.47 -17.25
CA ARG A 493 -1.54 -5.51 -18.09
C ARG A 493 -2.26 -6.58 -17.28
N ALA A 494 -3.40 -7.03 -17.79
CA ALA A 494 -4.09 -8.21 -17.30
C ALA A 494 -4.34 -9.23 -18.41
N VAL A 495 -4.20 -10.51 -18.11
CA VAL A 495 -4.51 -11.62 -19.01
C VAL A 495 -5.62 -12.47 -18.42
N PHE A 496 -6.71 -12.63 -19.18
CA PHE A 496 -7.83 -13.48 -18.82
C PHE A 496 -7.67 -14.85 -19.48
N SER A 497 -7.94 -15.90 -18.71
CA SER A 497 -7.79 -17.28 -19.16
C SER A 497 -8.80 -18.19 -18.48
N SER A 498 -9.11 -19.32 -19.12
CA SER A 498 -10.01 -20.33 -18.56
C SER A 498 -9.38 -21.72 -18.59
N SER A 499 -9.92 -22.64 -17.80
CA SER A 499 -9.54 -24.04 -17.78
C SER A 499 -10.76 -24.92 -17.52
N THR A 500 -10.75 -26.14 -18.05
CA THR A 500 -11.75 -27.18 -17.77
C THR A 500 -11.25 -28.26 -16.79
N ASP A 501 -9.96 -28.22 -16.41
CA ASP A 501 -9.32 -29.20 -15.53
C ASP A 501 -8.63 -28.57 -14.31
N GLY A 502 -8.64 -27.23 -14.22
CA GLY A 502 -7.98 -26.46 -13.16
C GLY A 502 -6.46 -26.44 -13.22
N LYS A 503 -5.85 -27.01 -14.28
CA LYS A 503 -4.39 -27.16 -14.42
C LYS A 503 -3.88 -26.41 -15.64
N GLN A 504 -4.48 -26.63 -16.80
CA GLN A 504 -4.08 -25.99 -18.05
C GLN A 504 -5.01 -24.82 -18.36
N PHE A 505 -4.45 -23.62 -18.38
CA PHE A 505 -5.19 -22.38 -18.64
C PHE A 505 -4.91 -21.86 -20.04
N SER A 506 -5.97 -21.65 -20.81
CA SER A 506 -5.92 -21.08 -22.15
C SER A 506 -6.38 -19.62 -22.10
N PRO A 507 -5.59 -18.66 -22.60
CA PRO A 507 -6.02 -17.26 -22.69
C PRO A 507 -7.15 -17.09 -23.69
N LEU A 508 -8.03 -16.12 -23.45
CA LEU A 508 -9.08 -15.71 -24.38
C LEU A 508 -9.05 -14.20 -24.53
N GLY A 509 -8.87 -13.72 -25.76
CA GLY A 509 -8.66 -12.31 -26.06
C GLY A 509 -7.22 -11.85 -25.86
N GLU A 510 -6.98 -10.58 -26.20
CA GLU A 510 -5.67 -9.93 -26.04
C GLU A 510 -5.47 -9.45 -24.58
N PRO A 511 -4.22 -9.21 -24.15
CA PRO A 511 -3.95 -8.62 -22.84
C PRO A 511 -4.64 -7.27 -22.65
N PHE A 512 -5.48 -7.17 -21.61
CA PHE A 512 -6.20 -5.97 -21.23
C PHE A 512 -5.25 -4.90 -20.67
N THR A 513 -5.46 -3.64 -21.07
CA THR A 513 -4.71 -2.50 -20.54
C THR A 513 -5.43 -1.95 -19.32
N MET A 514 -4.81 -2.04 -18.16
CA MET A 514 -5.33 -1.44 -16.93
C MET A 514 -4.93 0.04 -16.86
N ALA A 515 -5.75 0.85 -16.20
CA ALA A 515 -5.50 2.27 -15.96
C ALA A 515 -6.16 2.71 -14.65
N PHE A 516 -5.53 3.68 -13.97
CA PHE A 516 -6.19 4.40 -12.88
C PHE A 516 -7.22 5.39 -13.42
N GLN A 517 -8.27 5.60 -12.66
CA GLN A 517 -9.41 6.41 -13.07
C GLN A 517 -10.08 7.06 -11.86
N LEU A 518 -10.73 8.19 -12.11
CA LEU A 518 -11.36 9.04 -11.10
C LEU A 518 -12.91 9.00 -11.18
N ILE A 519 -13.44 7.95 -11.79
CA ILE A 519 -14.87 7.61 -11.88
C ILE A 519 -15.30 6.83 -10.63
N THR A 520 -14.61 5.73 -10.29
CA THR A 520 -14.78 5.05 -8.99
C THR A 520 -13.86 5.60 -7.92
N PHE A 521 -12.77 6.28 -8.34
CA PHE A 521 -11.67 6.74 -7.48
C PHE A 521 -10.98 5.58 -6.75
N GLN A 522 -11.04 4.38 -7.31
CA GLN A 522 -10.43 3.18 -6.76
C GLN A 522 -9.54 2.52 -7.80
N GLY A 523 -8.52 1.82 -7.33
CA GLY A 523 -7.82 0.81 -8.10
C GLY A 523 -8.78 -0.27 -8.63
N ALA A 524 -8.28 -1.04 -9.60
CA ALA A 524 -9.02 -2.17 -10.15
C ALA A 524 -9.32 -3.18 -9.03
N ARG A 525 -10.52 -3.76 -9.05
CA ARG A 525 -10.94 -4.77 -8.07
C ARG A 525 -11.26 -6.09 -8.76
N LEU A 526 -10.86 -7.21 -8.18
CA LEU A 526 -11.33 -8.53 -8.59
C LEU A 526 -12.81 -8.65 -8.25
N ALA A 527 -13.66 -9.13 -9.15
CA ALA A 527 -15.09 -9.23 -8.88
C ALA A 527 -15.69 -10.55 -9.40
N LEU A 528 -16.43 -11.23 -8.53
CA LEU A 528 -17.35 -12.32 -8.88
C LEU A 528 -18.73 -11.72 -9.12
N PHE A 529 -19.39 -12.10 -10.21
CA PHE A 529 -20.67 -11.50 -10.59
C PHE A 529 -21.60 -12.51 -11.26
N ASN A 530 -22.90 -12.24 -11.18
CA ASN A 530 -23.93 -12.87 -12.00
C ASN A 530 -25.06 -11.88 -12.26
N TYR A 531 -25.44 -11.67 -13.52
CA TYR A 531 -26.57 -10.84 -13.92
C TYR A 531 -27.26 -11.38 -15.17
N ASN A 532 -28.52 -10.98 -15.38
CA ASN A 532 -29.26 -11.33 -16.57
C ASN A 532 -29.40 -10.11 -17.50
N ALA A 533 -28.92 -10.25 -18.73
CA ALA A 533 -28.90 -9.18 -19.74
C ALA A 533 -30.24 -8.99 -20.48
N ALA A 534 -31.20 -9.92 -20.31
CA ALA A 534 -32.51 -9.85 -20.98
C ALA A 534 -33.55 -9.02 -20.21
N GLY A 535 -33.18 -8.43 -19.06
CA GLY A 535 -34.03 -7.50 -18.31
C GLY A 535 -34.99 -8.15 -17.30
N ASN A 536 -34.92 -9.46 -17.08
CA ASN A 536 -35.67 -10.19 -16.05
C ASN A 536 -34.69 -10.92 -15.11
N PRO A 537 -35.04 -11.17 -13.83
CA PRO A 537 -34.27 -12.11 -13.02
C PRO A 537 -34.19 -13.46 -13.73
N GLY A 538 -33.02 -14.09 -13.74
CA GLY A 538 -32.81 -15.42 -14.31
C GLY A 538 -32.48 -16.44 -13.23
N GLY A 539 -31.49 -17.28 -13.52
CA GLY A 539 -31.05 -18.38 -12.66
C GLY A 539 -29.96 -17.97 -11.67
N TYR A 540 -28.99 -18.87 -11.47
CA TYR A 540 -27.91 -18.68 -10.51
C TYR A 540 -26.58 -19.28 -10.98
N ALA A 541 -25.48 -18.76 -10.44
CA ALA A 541 -24.14 -19.31 -10.58
C ALA A 541 -23.58 -19.66 -9.20
N ASP A 542 -22.90 -20.81 -9.11
CA ASP A 542 -22.17 -21.23 -7.92
C ASP A 542 -20.66 -21.00 -8.13
N PHE A 543 -20.02 -20.37 -7.15
CA PHE A 543 -18.59 -20.11 -7.13
C PHE A 543 -17.92 -20.86 -5.98
N ASP A 544 -16.76 -21.44 -6.24
CA ASP A 544 -15.97 -22.16 -5.25
C ASP A 544 -14.46 -21.90 -5.45
N ASN A 545 -13.67 -22.17 -4.41
CA ASN A 545 -12.21 -22.28 -4.41
C ASN A 545 -11.55 -21.08 -5.10
N PHE A 546 -11.92 -19.88 -4.63
CA PHE A 546 -11.27 -18.64 -5.00
C PHE A 546 -9.86 -18.64 -4.40
N THR A 547 -8.85 -18.53 -5.26
CA THR A 547 -7.44 -18.54 -4.85
C THR A 547 -6.70 -17.36 -5.43
N VAL A 548 -5.76 -16.81 -4.65
CA VAL A 548 -4.88 -15.73 -5.07
C VAL A 548 -3.43 -16.13 -4.88
N ILE A 549 -2.69 -16.17 -5.98
CA ILE A 549 -1.25 -16.35 -5.98
C ILE A 549 -0.59 -14.97 -6.09
N GLU A 550 0.43 -14.76 -5.26
CA GLU A 550 1.24 -13.54 -5.20
C GLU A 550 2.69 -13.86 -5.64
N PRO A 551 2.99 -13.96 -6.96
CA PRO A 551 4.29 -14.44 -7.45
C PRO A 551 5.48 -13.65 -6.90
N ARG A 552 5.26 -12.38 -6.60
CA ARG A 552 6.25 -11.44 -6.06
C ARG A 552 5.87 -10.89 -4.69
N ALA A 553 5.26 -11.70 -3.82
CA ALA A 553 4.94 -11.35 -2.42
C ALA A 553 6.14 -10.78 -1.63
N ARG A 554 7.37 -11.14 -2.01
CA ARG A 554 8.62 -10.64 -1.42
C ARG A 554 9.42 -9.74 -2.38
N GLY A 555 8.80 -9.20 -3.44
CA GLY A 555 9.47 -8.50 -4.54
C GLY A 555 10.33 -9.42 -5.40
N ILE A 556 11.03 -8.81 -6.38
CA ILE A 556 11.98 -9.54 -7.24
C ILE A 556 13.19 -9.99 -6.41
N GLU A 557 13.76 -9.14 -5.54
CA GLU A 557 14.98 -9.46 -4.78
C GLU A 557 15.07 -8.73 -3.43
N ARG A 558 14.25 -9.03 -2.41
CA ARG A 558 14.43 -8.42 -1.06
C ARG A 558 15.68 -8.86 -0.31
N THR A 559 16.30 -9.95 -0.74
CA THR A 559 17.43 -10.55 -0.03
C THR A 559 18.69 -9.73 -0.26
N ILE A 560 19.32 -9.30 0.83
CA ILE A 560 20.67 -8.72 0.78
C ILE A 560 21.64 -9.87 0.51
N PRO A 561 22.55 -9.77 -0.49
CA PRO A 561 23.55 -10.80 -0.78
C PRO A 561 24.69 -10.80 0.26
N ALA A 562 24.33 -10.78 1.54
CA ALA A 562 25.22 -10.79 2.67
C ALA A 562 26.11 -12.03 2.63
N GLY A 563 27.42 -11.82 2.76
CA GLY A 563 28.36 -12.91 2.62
C GLY A 563 28.43 -13.47 1.20
N GLN A 564 28.14 -12.68 0.17
CA GLN A 564 28.51 -12.97 -1.21
C GLN A 564 29.50 -11.92 -1.74
N THR A 565 30.24 -12.27 -2.78
CA THR A 565 31.03 -11.33 -3.57
C THR A 565 30.22 -10.93 -4.79
N ILE A 566 29.96 -9.64 -4.95
CA ILE A 566 29.09 -9.11 -5.99
C ILE A 566 29.81 -8.07 -6.86
N ALA A 567 29.31 -7.87 -8.07
CA ALA A 567 29.56 -6.66 -8.84
C ALA A 567 28.30 -5.79 -8.85
N LEU A 568 28.48 -4.47 -8.75
CA LEU A 568 27.41 -3.47 -8.79
C LEU A 568 27.43 -2.77 -10.15
N VAL A 569 26.30 -2.83 -10.85
CA VAL A 569 26.11 -2.34 -12.23
C VAL A 569 25.08 -1.22 -12.18
N SER A 570 25.46 -0.03 -12.61
CA SER A 570 24.57 1.14 -12.72
C SER A 570 23.38 0.81 -13.62
N SER A 571 22.17 1.05 -13.12
CA SER A 571 20.94 0.90 -13.90
C SER A 571 20.77 1.99 -14.95
N ALA A 572 21.56 3.07 -14.89
CA ALA A 572 21.46 4.20 -15.82
C ALA A 572 22.10 3.91 -17.18
N ASP A 573 23.29 3.30 -17.17
CA ASP A 573 24.18 3.18 -18.33
C ASP A 573 24.93 1.84 -18.40
N GLY A 574 24.71 0.95 -17.42
CA GLY A 574 25.43 -0.33 -17.33
C GLY A 574 26.87 -0.22 -16.81
N SER A 575 27.35 0.98 -16.47
CA SER A 575 28.70 1.14 -15.91
C SER A 575 28.85 0.36 -14.61
N VAL A 576 30.06 -0.13 -14.32
CA VAL A 576 30.32 -1.03 -13.18
C VAL A 576 31.15 -0.29 -12.14
N LEU A 577 30.76 -0.42 -10.87
CA LEU A 577 31.56 0.12 -9.77
C LEU A 577 32.88 -0.65 -9.65
N ALA A 578 33.99 0.07 -9.49
CA ALA A 578 35.32 -0.49 -9.37
C ALA A 578 36.17 0.27 -8.34
N ALA A 579 36.99 -0.48 -7.62
CA ALA A 579 37.97 0.01 -6.68
C ALA A 579 39.27 0.42 -7.39
N ASP A 580 39.66 1.68 -7.25
CA ASP A 580 41.00 2.15 -7.60
C ASP A 580 41.92 2.00 -6.38
N LEU A 581 42.70 0.93 -6.39
CA LEU A 581 43.57 0.60 -5.26
C LEU A 581 44.80 1.52 -5.14
N GLN A 582 45.20 2.16 -6.24
CA GLN A 582 46.35 3.07 -6.29
C GLN A 582 45.97 4.42 -5.69
N HIS A 583 44.86 5.00 -6.15
CA HIS A 583 44.37 6.30 -5.68
C HIS A 583 43.41 6.21 -4.48
N GLN A 584 43.10 4.99 -4.03
CA GLN A 584 42.27 4.71 -2.85
C GLN A 584 40.85 5.27 -2.96
N SER A 585 40.25 5.16 -4.14
CA SER A 585 38.95 5.75 -4.47
C SER A 585 38.02 4.74 -5.14
N LEU A 586 36.73 5.07 -5.20
CA LEU A 586 35.71 4.29 -5.88
C LEU A 586 35.29 5.01 -7.16
N PHE A 587 35.27 4.31 -8.29
CA PHE A 587 34.90 4.86 -9.59
C PHE A 587 33.86 3.99 -10.29
N ASN A 588 33.19 4.52 -11.30
CA ASN A 588 32.49 3.71 -12.31
C ASN A 588 33.34 3.59 -13.58
N VAL A 589 33.33 2.40 -14.18
CA VAL A 589 34.00 2.11 -15.45
C VAL A 589 32.98 1.60 -16.47
N THR A 590 33.26 1.79 -17.76
CA THR A 590 32.37 1.29 -18.81
C THR A 590 32.30 -0.25 -18.80
N PRO A 591 31.20 -0.85 -19.28
CA PRO A 591 31.05 -2.32 -19.32
C PRO A 591 32.15 -3.05 -20.10
N GLU A 592 32.78 -2.37 -21.07
CA GLU A 592 33.83 -2.89 -21.95
C GLU A 592 35.21 -2.86 -21.30
N SER A 593 35.40 -2.07 -20.24
CA SER A 593 36.66 -1.97 -19.53
C SER A 593 37.10 -3.32 -18.96
N SER A 594 38.39 -3.66 -19.10
CA SER A 594 38.96 -4.85 -18.48
C SER A 594 38.78 -4.83 -16.95
N THR A 595 38.74 -3.64 -16.34
CA THR A 595 38.49 -3.45 -14.91
C THR A 595 37.08 -3.92 -14.51
N ALA A 596 36.07 -3.75 -15.37
CA ALA A 596 34.69 -4.16 -15.12
C ALA A 596 34.52 -5.68 -14.97
N ARG A 597 35.49 -6.46 -15.48
CA ARG A 597 35.55 -7.92 -15.40
C ARG A 597 36.62 -8.41 -14.42
N GLY A 598 37.37 -7.50 -13.81
CA GLY A 598 38.46 -7.80 -12.90
C GLY A 598 38.02 -7.87 -11.44
N ARG A 599 38.93 -8.34 -10.57
CA ARG A 599 38.72 -8.39 -9.11
C ARG A 599 38.46 -7.01 -8.49
N ASN A 600 38.89 -5.93 -9.13
CA ASN A 600 38.66 -4.57 -8.66
C ASN A 600 37.18 -4.15 -8.75
N ALA A 601 36.37 -4.80 -9.62
CA ALA A 601 34.93 -4.57 -9.70
C ALA A 601 34.10 -5.45 -8.74
N CYS A 602 34.78 -6.23 -7.88
CA CYS A 602 34.16 -7.21 -7.01
C CYS A 602 34.20 -6.73 -5.55
N PHE A 603 33.04 -6.78 -4.88
CA PHE A 603 32.88 -6.37 -3.50
C PHE A 603 32.24 -7.48 -2.68
N ARG A 604 32.92 -7.88 -1.60
CA ARG A 604 32.34 -8.75 -0.59
C ARG A 604 31.36 -7.94 0.26
N VAL A 605 30.11 -8.37 0.31
CA VAL A 605 29.07 -7.73 1.13
C VAL A 605 29.18 -8.25 2.56
N LEU A 606 29.47 -7.36 3.50
CA LEU A 606 29.53 -7.67 4.93
C LEU A 606 28.20 -7.28 5.58
N ASP A 607 27.55 -8.22 6.26
CA ASP A 607 26.34 -7.93 7.03
C ASP A 607 26.69 -7.20 8.33
N LEU A 608 26.04 -6.07 8.57
CA LEU A 608 26.17 -5.27 9.79
C LEU A 608 24.90 -5.34 10.66
N GLY A 609 23.93 -6.17 10.27
CA GLY A 609 22.62 -6.28 10.90
C GLY A 609 21.69 -5.13 10.51
N ARG A 610 20.38 -5.31 10.78
CA ARG A 610 19.34 -4.28 10.49
C ARG A 610 19.33 -3.81 9.03
N GLY A 611 19.60 -4.72 8.10
CA GLY A 611 19.67 -4.43 6.67
C GLY A 611 20.84 -3.51 6.25
N ARG A 612 21.83 -3.31 7.12
CA ARG A 612 23.01 -2.49 6.85
C ARG A 612 24.15 -3.37 6.35
N VAL A 613 24.95 -2.80 5.45
CA VAL A 613 26.09 -3.49 4.84
C VAL A 613 27.34 -2.62 4.84
N ALA A 614 28.49 -3.29 4.76
CA ALA A 614 29.74 -2.69 4.27
C ALA A 614 30.19 -3.42 2.99
N LEU A 615 30.82 -2.69 2.07
CA LEU A 615 31.37 -3.25 0.84
C LEU A 615 32.89 -3.35 0.96
N ARG A 616 33.43 -4.58 0.90
CA ARG A 616 34.86 -4.84 1.00
C ARG A 616 35.45 -5.17 -0.37
N ALA A 617 36.38 -4.36 -0.83
CA ALA A 617 37.15 -4.59 -2.04
C ALA A 617 38.12 -5.78 -1.89
N ALA A 618 38.64 -6.26 -3.02
CA ALA A 618 39.51 -7.45 -3.07
C ALA A 618 40.78 -7.37 -2.20
N ASP A 619 41.33 -6.17 -1.96
CA ASP A 619 42.52 -5.98 -1.13
C ASP A 619 42.22 -5.80 0.38
N GLY A 620 40.96 -5.94 0.76
CA GLY A 620 40.47 -5.86 2.13
C GLY A 620 40.05 -4.46 2.59
N ARG A 621 40.22 -3.41 1.78
CA ARG A 621 39.69 -2.06 2.10
C ARG A 621 38.16 -2.02 1.96
N LEU A 622 37.54 -1.15 2.74
CA LEU A 622 36.10 -0.89 2.69
C LEU A 622 35.80 0.38 1.91
N VAL A 623 34.68 0.38 1.18
CA VAL A 623 34.09 1.61 0.65
C VAL A 623 33.67 2.49 1.83
N SER A 624 34.12 3.75 1.84
CA SER A 624 33.91 4.72 2.91
C SER A 624 33.37 6.02 2.32
N ALA A 625 32.16 6.42 2.71
CA ALA A 625 31.54 7.71 2.37
C ALA A 625 31.74 8.69 3.55
N GLY A 626 32.83 9.44 3.49
CA GLY A 626 33.23 10.40 4.53
C GLY A 626 33.02 11.86 4.12
N PRO A 627 33.46 12.82 4.95
CA PRO A 627 33.37 14.25 4.67
C PRO A 627 34.04 14.66 3.35
N ASP A 628 35.14 13.97 3.00
CA ASP A 628 35.95 14.26 1.81
C ASP A 628 35.46 13.51 0.54
N GLY A 629 34.31 12.84 0.60
CA GLY A 629 33.75 12.04 -0.50
C GLY A 629 33.87 10.52 -0.30
N VAL A 630 33.77 9.77 -1.41
CA VAL A 630 33.81 8.29 -1.40
C VAL A 630 35.22 7.79 -1.68
N SER A 631 35.75 6.99 -0.76
CA SER A 631 37.13 6.48 -0.79
C SER A 631 37.20 5.01 -0.34
N LEU A 632 38.38 4.40 -0.45
CA LEU A 632 38.68 3.05 0.03
C LEU A 632 39.58 3.12 1.26
N LYS A 633 39.06 2.71 2.43
CA LYS A 633 39.80 2.79 3.69
C LYS A 633 40.08 1.43 4.28
N ARG A 634 41.30 1.24 4.80
CA ARG A 634 41.64 0.05 5.59
C ARG A 634 41.09 0.24 7.01
N VAL A 635 40.31 -0.72 7.46
CA VAL A 635 39.73 -0.73 8.79
C VAL A 635 40.49 -1.78 9.60
N SER A 636 41.58 -1.36 10.24
CA SER A 636 42.56 -2.25 10.89
C SER A 636 41.97 -2.97 12.12
N GLY A 637 41.29 -4.10 11.92
CA GLY A 637 40.78 -4.97 12.99
C GLY A 637 39.55 -4.44 13.76
N ARG A 638 39.11 -3.20 13.49
CA ARG A 638 37.88 -2.62 14.05
C ARG A 638 36.65 -2.97 13.17
N LYS A 639 35.45 -2.96 13.75
CA LYS A 639 34.21 -3.10 12.98
C LYS A 639 34.02 -1.86 12.06
N PRO A 640 33.33 -1.99 10.91
CA PRO A 640 32.98 -0.86 10.07
C PRO A 640 32.29 0.26 10.87
N GLY A 641 32.69 1.51 10.66
CA GLY A 641 32.07 2.67 11.30
C GLY A 641 30.93 3.25 10.47
N VAL A 642 30.43 4.42 10.86
CA VAL A 642 29.35 5.14 10.15
C VAL A 642 29.72 5.39 8.68
N ALA A 643 30.97 5.82 8.42
CA ALA A 643 31.44 6.12 7.07
C ALA A 643 31.54 4.88 6.17
N GLU A 644 31.80 3.70 6.72
CA GLU A 644 31.89 2.44 5.96
C GLU A 644 30.57 1.66 5.92
N SER A 645 29.48 2.23 6.47
CA SER A 645 28.19 1.58 6.58
C SER A 645 27.15 2.20 5.65
N PHE A 646 26.42 1.34 4.95
CA PHE A 646 25.34 1.72 4.07
C PHE A 646 24.04 1.00 4.46
N GLN A 647 22.91 1.70 4.44
CA GLN A 647 21.61 1.04 4.45
C GLN A 647 21.35 0.50 3.04
N TRP A 648 21.06 -0.79 2.94
CA TRP A 648 20.63 -1.42 1.69
C TRP A 648 19.16 -1.07 1.42
N ILE A 649 18.91 -0.28 0.39
CA ILE A 649 17.56 0.15 0.01
C ILE A 649 17.11 -0.65 -1.20
N ASN A 650 15.97 -1.34 -1.07
CA ASN A 650 15.40 -2.13 -2.14
C ASN A 650 14.24 -1.37 -2.79
N LEU A 651 14.26 -1.21 -4.12
CA LEU A 651 13.16 -0.55 -4.85
C LEU A 651 12.07 -1.53 -5.30
N MET A 652 12.12 -2.78 -4.84
CA MET A 652 11.14 -3.85 -5.11
C MET A 652 11.04 -4.31 -6.57
N ARG A 653 11.82 -3.68 -7.47
CA ARG A 653 11.85 -3.90 -8.92
C ARG A 653 13.21 -4.40 -9.44
N GLY A 654 14.03 -4.98 -8.55
CA GLY A 654 15.35 -5.54 -8.87
C GLY A 654 16.52 -4.55 -8.81
N ASP A 655 16.25 -3.29 -8.51
CA ASP A 655 17.28 -2.29 -8.25
C ASP A 655 17.54 -2.14 -6.73
N VAL A 656 18.80 -1.88 -6.39
CA VAL A 656 19.28 -1.48 -5.08
C VAL A 656 19.84 -0.07 -5.11
N MET A 657 19.70 0.65 -4.00
CA MET A 657 20.47 1.84 -3.71
C MET A 657 21.22 1.67 -2.38
N LEU A 658 22.36 2.35 -2.25
CA LEU A 658 23.21 2.28 -1.06
C LEU A 658 23.22 3.64 -0.37
N MET A 659 22.42 3.79 0.68
CA MET A 659 22.34 5.04 1.45
C MET A 659 23.46 5.10 2.48
N SER A 660 24.34 6.09 2.39
CA SER A 660 25.39 6.35 3.37
C SER A 660 24.80 6.74 4.72
N LEU A 661 25.29 6.14 5.80
CA LEU A 661 24.88 6.52 7.16
C LEU A 661 25.56 7.82 7.65
N SER A 662 26.54 8.35 6.92
CA SER A 662 27.21 9.62 7.28
C SER A 662 26.35 10.84 6.98
N ASN A 663 25.57 10.79 5.90
CA ASN A 663 24.83 11.96 5.40
C ASN A 663 23.42 11.64 4.87
N HIS A 664 22.99 10.37 4.92
CA HIS A 664 21.70 9.87 4.42
C HIS A 664 21.43 10.13 2.93
N ARG A 665 22.48 10.34 2.14
CA ARG A 665 22.45 10.40 0.68
C ARG A 665 22.93 9.06 0.09
N TYR A 666 22.65 8.85 -1.18
CA TYR A 666 22.96 7.60 -1.88
C TYR A 666 24.28 7.66 -2.62
N LEU A 667 24.97 6.52 -2.69
CA LEU A 667 26.03 6.33 -3.67
C LEU A 667 25.47 6.57 -5.07
N ALA A 668 26.21 7.32 -5.89
CA ALA A 668 25.80 7.68 -7.22
C ALA A 668 27.01 7.79 -8.16
N THR A 669 26.82 7.26 -9.37
CA THR A 669 27.68 7.50 -10.52
C THR A 669 27.22 8.75 -11.27
N GLU A 670 28.08 9.30 -12.11
CA GLU A 670 27.67 10.23 -13.17
C GLU A 670 27.36 9.40 -14.42
N PRO A 671 26.09 9.32 -14.86
CA PRO A 671 25.72 8.51 -16.02
C PRO A 671 26.50 8.91 -17.28
N ASP A 672 26.95 7.93 -18.06
CA ASP A 672 27.71 8.08 -19.30
C ASP A 672 29.10 8.72 -19.13
N HIS A 673 29.53 9.01 -17.90
CA HIS A 673 30.82 9.62 -17.58
C HIS A 673 31.57 8.76 -16.55
N PRO A 674 32.50 7.88 -16.99
CA PRO A 674 33.35 7.12 -16.09
C PRO A 674 34.14 8.06 -15.17
N GLY A 675 33.98 7.92 -13.87
CA GLY A 675 34.44 8.92 -12.93
C GLY A 675 34.25 8.52 -11.48
N ALA A 676 34.57 9.45 -10.58
CA ALA A 676 34.52 9.21 -9.16
C ALA A 676 33.06 9.01 -8.71
N VAL A 677 32.82 7.97 -7.90
CA VAL A 677 31.52 7.76 -7.27
C VAL A 677 31.35 8.78 -6.14
N THR A 678 30.16 9.33 -6.01
CA THR A 678 29.82 10.27 -4.93
C THR A 678 28.78 9.67 -3.98
N ALA A 679 28.57 10.29 -2.82
CA ALA A 679 27.46 9.98 -1.92
C ALA A 679 26.53 11.20 -1.81
N SER A 680 25.93 11.59 -2.95
CA SER A 680 25.25 12.88 -3.12
C SER A 680 23.78 12.76 -3.55
N ALA A 681 23.39 11.64 -4.17
CA ALA A 681 22.04 11.50 -4.68
C ALA A 681 21.00 11.49 -3.55
N THR A 682 19.82 12.02 -3.84
CA THR A 682 18.77 12.28 -2.84
C THR A 682 17.68 11.20 -2.83
N GLY A 683 17.57 10.44 -3.92
CA GLY A 683 16.59 9.38 -4.11
C GLY A 683 16.65 8.81 -5.53
N PRO A 684 15.85 7.79 -5.83
CA PRO A 684 15.77 7.21 -7.17
C PRO A 684 15.01 8.14 -8.12
N ARG A 685 15.43 8.17 -9.39
CA ARG A 685 14.59 8.66 -10.48
C ARG A 685 13.70 7.52 -10.99
N PRO A 686 12.44 7.78 -11.38
CA PRO A 686 11.56 6.76 -11.97
C PRO A 686 12.17 6.00 -13.15
N ASP A 687 12.84 6.71 -14.06
CA ASP A 687 13.52 6.15 -15.23
C ASP A 687 14.84 5.43 -14.91
N ARG A 688 15.29 5.45 -13.65
CA ARG A 688 16.58 4.89 -13.18
C ARG A 688 17.84 5.52 -13.78
N LYS A 689 17.72 6.63 -14.52
CA LYS A 689 18.84 7.30 -15.21
C LYS A 689 19.61 8.28 -14.33
N GLY A 690 19.43 8.23 -13.02
CA GLY A 690 20.05 9.16 -12.06
C GLY A 690 21.38 8.72 -11.47
N GLY A 691 21.92 7.56 -11.89
CA GLY A 691 23.21 7.03 -11.41
C GLY A 691 23.22 6.46 -9.98
N ALA A 692 22.13 6.59 -9.23
CA ALA A 692 22.02 6.12 -7.84
C ALA A 692 21.42 4.71 -7.69
N CYS A 693 20.91 4.15 -8.78
CA CYS A 693 20.28 2.82 -8.81
C CYS A 693 21.25 1.82 -9.42
N PHE A 694 21.42 0.68 -8.78
CA PHE A 694 22.30 -0.39 -9.21
C PHE A 694 21.55 -1.72 -9.28
N LYS A 695 21.98 -2.58 -10.19
CA LYS A 695 21.75 -4.04 -10.12
C LYS A 695 23.00 -4.69 -9.55
N TRP A 696 22.85 -5.80 -8.88
CA TRP A 696 23.98 -6.60 -8.42
C TRP A 696 23.99 -7.96 -9.11
N ARG A 697 25.16 -8.55 -9.28
CA ARG A 697 25.34 -9.93 -9.72
C ARG A 697 26.34 -10.64 -8.82
N ALA A 698 26.04 -11.88 -8.43
CA ALA A 698 27.03 -12.73 -7.78
C ALA A 698 28.18 -13.03 -8.75
N VAL A 699 29.41 -13.03 -8.25
CA VAL A 699 30.63 -13.32 -9.02
C VAL A 699 31.23 -14.67 -8.63
N GLU A 700 30.94 -15.15 -7.43
CA GLU A 700 31.45 -16.40 -6.83
C GLU A 700 30.36 -17.10 -6.02
#